data_AF-A0A8K0MSZ8-F1
#
_entry.id   AF-A0A8K0MSZ8-F1
#
_cell.length_a   1.000
_cell.length_b   1.000
_cell.length_c   1.000
_cell.angle_alpha   90.00
_cell.angle_beta   90.00
_cell.angle_gamma   90.00
#
_symmetry.space_group_name_H-M   'P 1'
#
loop_
_entity.id
_entity.type
_entity.pdbx_description
1 polymer ?
#
loop_
_entity_poly.entity_id
_entity_poly.type
_entity_poly.pdbx_seq_one_letter_code
_entity_poly.pdbx_strand_id
1 'polypeptide(L)'
;MLRCSSSTTSSTDLYASSMATTTRVREAEALVKWKDSLDHQTQSFLSSWKLLPRSSNSSLSANSSDTHCHWVGIHCDKFSSVLKITLDNSNLKGTLQNFDFSSFPNLTTLVLSNNSLYGSIPPSLSNLSMLTYLDLSVNQFSGNIPNEICLLSCLQVLYLDYNDLNGSIPHQIGMLESVVELFVSNNNLSGSIPASIGNLSMSSLLCTTGNKISGSIPPEIGLLRSLQELYMDKNFLTGSIPPSLGNSSSLIFVNLGHNKLTSSIPSEIGRLKSIEQLHLYENNLSGSIPSSIGKLTSLTHFDLTFNNITGSFPVEMNNITDLVLLQLDENSLSGSLPENICLGGRFTWLSVAKNLFTGHIPKSLKNCTTLVTLSLENNQFTGNISEELGIYPSLNYLNLSNNNFFGELAGKWGRCQNLTVLVISNNKISGSLLPELGNATQLHKLDLSSNLLAGKIPKELGRLNFLFMLKLNNNKLSSNVPAEIGMLLELQQLDLAANNLSGPIPIQLGQFSKLQLLNLRNNSFSGKIPYQIGKFPSLESLDLSQNLLAGELPSELRNLRMLETFNLSHNNLSGSIPSVFEEMWSLTSVDLSYNQLEGPLPNIKAFIEASLENNKALCGNNTSLKPCPIPKKKVHGVEILVVMSISGTLFLFLFIAVALFIRQKIRRNRNEPGESGALSHDGKKATESHSRRLFFVNEFTKLGSLLKILDDEGKVLEFEWAKWVNVSRQTGLNLQELLNTLPQVREREVKALDDSKIGVKGLGDAGLLKIPRMFIHEQQMVISKTSSDLQGIDKDENVRRGVIDQVRYACENWGFFQVVNHGIPASVLDGIIDGVRRFHEEDPEVKKAFYGRDYTNKKVSYITNFDLYEAPATNWRDSLHCFMAPTRPDPEDLPAVCREIVLDYSDKVMALGSTLFQMVSEAHGLNPNHLNEIGCSDGLVLIGHYYPPCPEPDLTLGLSHHSDSSFLTVLLQDQIGGLQVLHENQWVAIHGALVINVGDLLQLISNDKFISVNHRVLAQNVGARISIACFLRTKIPSKNSTRLFGPIKELISTENPPIYRGTPVKDFMAHYCSKGLDGVSALEYLKL
;
A
#
# COMPACT_ATOMS: atom_id res chain seq x y z
N MET A 1 -12.17 -12.65 -50.94
CA MET A 1 -13.61 -12.44 -51.17
C MET A 1 -14.32 -13.64 -51.83
N LEU A 2 -14.02 -14.06 -53.06
CA LEU A 2 -14.81 -15.08 -53.80
C LEU A 2 -14.87 -16.53 -53.22
N ARG A 3 -14.16 -16.85 -52.12
CA ARG A 3 -14.19 -18.18 -51.48
C ARG A 3 -15.20 -18.33 -50.34
N CYS A 4 -15.67 -17.23 -49.75
CA CYS A 4 -16.50 -17.25 -48.52
C CYS A 4 -17.97 -16.87 -48.77
N SER A 5 -18.42 -16.87 -50.03
CA SER A 5 -19.82 -16.65 -50.39
C SER A 5 -20.55 -17.98 -50.55
N SER A 6 -21.67 -18.17 -49.86
CA SER A 6 -22.53 -19.35 -50.01
C SER A 6 -22.86 -19.62 -51.47
N SER A 7 -22.43 -20.77 -52.00
CA SER A 7 -22.66 -21.12 -53.40
C SER A 7 -24.13 -21.38 -53.67
N THR A 8 -24.79 -20.45 -54.36
CA THR A 8 -26.11 -20.71 -54.96
C THR A 8 -25.95 -21.57 -56.20
N THR A 9 -25.78 -22.89 -56.01
CA THR A 9 -25.87 -23.86 -57.10
C THR A 9 -27.33 -24.09 -57.49
N SER A 10 -27.64 -23.88 -58.77
CA SER A 10 -28.95 -24.17 -59.33
C SER A 10 -29.09 -25.63 -59.76
N SER A 11 -30.32 -26.15 -59.67
CA SER A 11 -30.84 -27.36 -60.33
C SER A 11 -30.20 -28.73 -60.02
N THR A 12 -30.87 -29.53 -59.19
CA THR A 12 -31.14 -30.98 -59.38
C THR A 12 -32.08 -31.51 -58.27
N ASP A 13 -33.38 -31.21 -58.41
CA ASP A 13 -34.35 -31.14 -57.30
C ASP A 13 -34.89 -32.47 -56.70
N LEU A 14 -34.19 -33.60 -56.85
CA LEU A 14 -34.58 -34.87 -56.21
C LEU A 14 -33.47 -35.55 -55.40
N TYR A 15 -32.20 -35.46 -55.80
CA TYR A 15 -31.08 -35.96 -54.98
C TYR A 15 -30.66 -34.99 -53.88
N ALA A 16 -30.78 -33.67 -54.11
CA ALA A 16 -30.46 -32.66 -53.10
C ALA A 16 -31.38 -32.76 -51.85
N SER A 17 -32.65 -33.16 -52.03
CA SER A 17 -33.64 -33.24 -50.95
C SER A 17 -33.31 -34.29 -49.88
N SER A 18 -32.76 -35.45 -50.26
CA SER A 18 -32.43 -36.51 -49.30
C SER A 18 -31.17 -36.19 -48.49
N MET A 19 -30.15 -35.60 -49.14
CA MET A 19 -28.96 -35.07 -48.46
C MET A 19 -29.31 -33.93 -47.52
N ALA A 20 -30.07 -32.91 -47.97
CA ALA A 20 -30.49 -31.80 -47.11
C ALA A 20 -31.35 -32.28 -45.91
N THR A 21 -32.16 -33.32 -46.07
CA THR A 21 -32.92 -33.90 -44.95
C THR A 21 -32.01 -34.66 -43.97
N THR A 22 -30.96 -35.31 -44.47
CA THR A 22 -29.97 -36.01 -43.63
C THR A 22 -29.12 -35.02 -42.82
N THR A 23 -28.68 -33.92 -43.43
CA THR A 23 -27.89 -32.88 -42.73
C THR A 23 -28.69 -32.23 -41.60
N ARG A 24 -29.96 -31.85 -41.85
CA ARG A 24 -30.84 -31.23 -40.85
C ARG A 24 -31.06 -32.10 -39.61
N VAL A 25 -31.21 -33.41 -39.78
CA VAL A 25 -31.33 -34.35 -38.67
C VAL A 25 -30.04 -34.40 -37.86
N ARG A 26 -28.87 -34.43 -38.50
CA ARG A 26 -27.56 -34.45 -37.82
C ARG A 26 -27.29 -33.15 -37.04
N GLU A 27 -27.57 -31.99 -37.62
CA GLU A 27 -27.46 -30.70 -36.93
C GLU A 27 -28.29 -30.69 -35.63
N ALA A 28 -29.56 -31.10 -35.70
CA ALA A 28 -30.46 -31.15 -34.55
C ALA A 28 -30.03 -32.17 -33.49
N GLU A 29 -29.56 -33.36 -33.91
CA GLU A 29 -29.00 -34.39 -33.02
C GLU A 29 -27.71 -33.92 -32.33
N ALA A 30 -26.82 -33.23 -33.05
CA ALA A 30 -25.57 -32.69 -32.50
C ALA A 30 -25.81 -31.58 -31.46
N LEU A 31 -26.75 -30.66 -31.73
CA LEU A 31 -27.16 -29.61 -30.79
C LEU A 31 -27.72 -30.19 -29.48
N VAL A 32 -28.65 -31.15 -29.58
CA VAL A 32 -29.23 -31.80 -28.38
C VAL A 32 -28.16 -32.58 -27.60
N LYS A 33 -27.29 -33.32 -28.30
CA LYS A 33 -26.16 -34.02 -27.66
C LYS A 33 -25.22 -33.08 -26.91
N TRP A 34 -24.93 -31.89 -27.44
CA TRP A 34 -24.12 -30.90 -26.71
C TRP A 34 -24.86 -30.36 -25.49
N LYS A 35 -26.13 -29.96 -25.64
CA LYS A 35 -26.97 -29.52 -24.52
C LYS A 35 -26.99 -30.55 -23.38
N ASP A 36 -27.19 -31.82 -23.70
CA ASP A 36 -27.26 -32.89 -22.70
C ASP A 36 -25.91 -33.10 -21.97
N SER A 37 -24.81 -32.58 -22.52
CA SER A 37 -23.48 -32.55 -21.90
C SER A 37 -23.15 -31.29 -21.08
N LEU A 38 -24.02 -30.28 -21.08
CA LEU A 38 -23.90 -29.07 -20.25
C LEU A 38 -24.42 -29.32 -18.83
N ASP A 39 -24.01 -28.48 -17.87
CA ASP A 39 -24.44 -28.57 -16.47
C ASP A 39 -25.96 -28.49 -16.36
N HIS A 40 -26.56 -29.44 -15.65
CA HIS A 40 -28.01 -29.68 -15.58
C HIS A 40 -28.84 -28.43 -15.20
N GLN A 41 -28.29 -27.51 -14.41
CA GLN A 41 -28.99 -26.26 -14.03
C GLN A 41 -29.22 -25.34 -15.24
N THR A 42 -28.31 -25.37 -16.22
CA THR A 42 -28.26 -24.47 -17.39
C THR A 42 -29.03 -25.02 -18.60
N GLN A 43 -29.24 -26.34 -18.68
CA GLN A 43 -30.04 -27.01 -19.72
C GLN A 43 -31.50 -26.50 -19.80
N SER A 44 -31.99 -25.86 -18.73
CA SER A 44 -33.32 -25.25 -18.63
C SER A 44 -33.52 -24.09 -19.61
N PHE A 45 -32.48 -23.29 -19.87
CA PHE A 45 -32.51 -22.21 -20.86
C PHE A 45 -32.71 -22.78 -22.28
N LEU A 46 -32.00 -23.85 -22.61
CA LEU A 46 -32.11 -24.58 -23.88
C LEU A 46 -33.33 -25.53 -23.93
N SER A 47 -34.41 -25.25 -23.20
CA SER A 47 -35.58 -26.13 -23.08
C SER A 47 -36.35 -26.36 -24.39
N SER A 48 -36.21 -25.48 -25.39
CA SER A 48 -36.75 -25.66 -26.74
C SER A 48 -35.99 -26.70 -27.58
N TRP A 49 -34.73 -26.99 -27.25
CA TRP A 49 -33.90 -27.96 -27.98
C TRP A 49 -34.34 -29.38 -27.65
N LYS A 50 -35.24 -29.94 -28.46
CA LYS A 50 -35.84 -31.27 -28.26
C LYS A 50 -36.12 -31.94 -29.61
N LEU A 51 -35.67 -33.19 -29.76
CA LEU A 51 -36.06 -34.03 -30.88
C LEU A 51 -37.50 -34.54 -30.66
N LEU A 52 -38.37 -34.36 -31.66
CA LEU A 52 -39.72 -34.92 -31.65
C LEU A 52 -39.69 -36.41 -32.03
N PRO A 53 -40.53 -37.27 -31.40
CA PRO A 53 -40.57 -38.68 -31.72
C PRO A 53 -41.06 -38.89 -33.16
N ARG A 54 -40.34 -39.70 -33.95
CA ARG A 54 -40.77 -40.12 -35.30
C ARG A 54 -42.08 -40.91 -35.21
N SER A 55 -43.21 -40.30 -35.56
CA SER A 55 -44.45 -41.03 -35.79
C SER A 55 -44.30 -41.88 -37.06
N SER A 56 -44.39 -43.20 -36.94
CA SER A 56 -44.66 -44.06 -38.09
C SER A 56 -46.03 -43.68 -38.67
N ASN A 57 -46.06 -43.37 -39.97
CA ASN A 57 -47.22 -42.91 -40.76
C ASN A 57 -47.64 -41.44 -40.57
N SER A 58 -46.89 -40.52 -41.20
CA SER A 58 -47.53 -39.41 -41.93
C SER A 58 -46.71 -39.02 -43.16
N SER A 59 -47.40 -38.80 -44.27
CA SER A 59 -46.80 -38.39 -45.55
C SER A 59 -46.78 -36.86 -45.66
N LEU A 60 -45.59 -36.30 -45.92
CA LEU A 60 -45.39 -35.03 -46.64
C LEU A 60 -46.38 -33.89 -46.36
N SER A 61 -46.38 -33.38 -45.12
CA SER A 61 -46.68 -31.97 -44.86
C SER A 61 -45.77 -31.46 -43.74
N ALA A 62 -44.64 -30.87 -44.12
CA ALA A 62 -43.78 -30.17 -43.17
C ALA A 62 -44.48 -28.88 -42.74
N ASN A 63 -45.22 -28.93 -41.63
CA ASN A 63 -45.61 -27.71 -40.93
C ASN A 63 -44.33 -26.96 -40.53
N SER A 64 -44.24 -25.69 -40.90
CA SER A 64 -43.02 -24.89 -40.76
C SER A 64 -42.65 -24.56 -39.30
N SER A 65 -43.39 -25.06 -38.30
CA SER A 65 -43.16 -24.85 -36.87
C SER A 65 -42.18 -25.84 -36.24
N ASP A 66 -41.99 -27.03 -36.83
CA ASP A 66 -41.31 -28.16 -36.17
C ASP A 66 -39.88 -28.37 -36.69
N THR A 67 -39.09 -27.29 -36.74
CA THR A 67 -37.67 -27.33 -37.14
C THR A 67 -36.76 -26.77 -36.05
N HIS A 68 -35.53 -27.29 -35.98
CA HIS A 68 -34.49 -26.80 -35.05
C HIS A 68 -34.14 -25.32 -35.26
N CYS A 69 -34.49 -24.77 -36.42
CA CYS A 69 -34.40 -23.35 -36.76
C CYS A 69 -35.30 -22.42 -35.93
N HIS A 70 -36.20 -22.95 -35.10
CA HIS A 70 -37.01 -22.20 -34.13
C HIS A 70 -36.51 -22.33 -32.69
N TRP A 71 -35.40 -23.06 -32.48
CA TRP A 71 -34.81 -23.21 -31.15
C TRP A 71 -34.11 -21.94 -30.71
N VAL A 72 -34.05 -21.72 -29.39
CA VAL A 72 -33.38 -20.53 -28.82
C VAL A 72 -31.93 -20.47 -29.32
N GLY A 73 -31.55 -19.31 -29.85
CA GLY A 73 -30.23 -19.03 -30.39
C GLY A 73 -29.87 -19.70 -31.72
N ILE A 74 -30.76 -20.44 -32.36
CA ILE A 74 -30.47 -21.10 -33.65
C ILE A 74 -31.08 -20.30 -34.80
N HIS A 75 -30.25 -19.94 -35.79
CA HIS A 75 -30.71 -19.33 -37.03
C HIS A 75 -30.25 -20.16 -38.22
N CYS A 76 -31.19 -20.52 -39.10
CA CYS A 76 -30.90 -21.31 -40.30
C CYS A 76 -30.89 -20.46 -41.57
N ASP A 77 -30.34 -21.04 -42.63
CA ASP A 77 -30.49 -20.55 -44.00
C ASP A 77 -31.88 -20.89 -44.61
N LYS A 78 -32.07 -20.50 -45.88
CA LYS A 78 -33.29 -20.78 -46.65
C LYS A 78 -33.55 -22.28 -46.92
N PHE A 79 -32.59 -23.16 -46.66
CA PHE A 79 -32.70 -24.61 -46.78
C PHE A 79 -32.87 -25.30 -45.41
N SER A 80 -33.01 -24.52 -44.33
CA SER A 80 -33.10 -24.97 -42.94
C SER A 80 -31.84 -25.66 -42.40
N SER A 81 -30.66 -25.32 -42.92
CA SER A 81 -29.36 -25.70 -42.35
C SER A 81 -28.86 -24.60 -41.40
N VAL A 82 -28.26 -24.94 -40.26
CA VAL A 82 -27.81 -23.96 -39.26
C VAL A 82 -26.72 -23.05 -39.83
N LEU A 83 -27.02 -21.75 -39.85
CA LEU A 83 -26.17 -20.68 -40.36
C LEU A 83 -25.53 -19.85 -39.24
N LYS A 84 -26.24 -19.65 -38.12
CA LYS A 84 -25.74 -18.95 -36.93
C LYS A 84 -26.20 -19.63 -35.64
N ILE A 85 -25.32 -19.59 -34.63
CA ILE A 85 -25.63 -19.96 -33.25
C ILE A 85 -25.28 -18.75 -32.37
N THR A 86 -26.26 -18.25 -31.62
CA THR A 86 -26.15 -17.06 -30.77
C THR A 86 -26.77 -17.34 -29.41
N LEU A 87 -25.92 -17.60 -28.42
CA LEU A 87 -26.27 -17.97 -27.05
C LEU A 87 -25.47 -17.11 -26.06
N ASP A 88 -25.36 -15.81 -26.33
CA ASP A 88 -24.80 -14.87 -25.38
C ASP A 88 -25.69 -14.73 -24.13
N ASN A 89 -25.12 -14.28 -23.01
CA ASN A 89 -25.85 -13.94 -21.77
C ASN A 89 -26.77 -15.06 -21.24
N SER A 90 -26.49 -16.31 -21.61
CA SER A 90 -27.42 -17.45 -21.49
C SER A 90 -27.21 -18.28 -20.21
N ASN A 91 -26.26 -17.88 -19.36
CA ASN A 91 -25.83 -18.60 -18.15
C ASN A 91 -25.45 -20.07 -18.40
N LEU A 92 -24.94 -20.40 -19.59
CA LEU A 92 -24.50 -21.74 -19.95
C LEU A 92 -23.23 -22.11 -19.20
N LYS A 93 -23.16 -23.36 -18.72
CA LYS A 93 -22.00 -23.90 -18.01
C LYS A 93 -21.72 -25.33 -18.47
N GLY A 94 -20.46 -25.65 -18.69
CA GLY A 94 -20.01 -26.90 -19.30
C GLY A 94 -18.82 -26.64 -20.23
N THR A 95 -18.55 -27.57 -21.15
CA THR A 95 -17.39 -27.48 -22.07
C THR A 95 -17.81 -27.56 -23.53
N LEU A 96 -16.91 -27.14 -24.43
CA LEU A 96 -17.07 -27.32 -25.88
C LEU A 96 -16.56 -28.68 -26.39
N GLN A 97 -15.95 -29.51 -25.55
CA GLN A 97 -15.30 -30.77 -25.97
C GLN A 97 -16.28 -31.79 -26.61
N ASN A 98 -17.55 -31.73 -26.22
CA ASN A 98 -18.62 -32.57 -26.76
C ASN A 98 -19.43 -31.89 -27.89
N PHE A 99 -19.08 -30.67 -28.29
CA PHE A 99 -19.72 -29.98 -29.42
C PHE A 99 -19.20 -30.56 -30.74
N ASP A 100 -20.08 -31.19 -31.53
CA ASP A 100 -19.68 -31.75 -32.83
C ASP A 100 -19.67 -30.67 -33.91
N PHE A 101 -18.57 -29.92 -33.97
CA PHE A 101 -18.32 -28.91 -35.01
C PHE A 101 -18.44 -29.46 -36.44
N SER A 102 -18.22 -30.76 -36.68
CA SER A 102 -18.29 -31.36 -38.02
C SER A 102 -19.71 -31.45 -38.57
N SER A 103 -20.72 -31.40 -37.69
CA SER A 103 -22.14 -31.41 -38.07
C SER A 103 -22.66 -30.05 -38.58
N PHE A 104 -21.88 -28.96 -38.52
CA PHE A 104 -22.32 -27.60 -38.89
C PHE A 104 -21.47 -26.96 -40.01
N PRO A 105 -21.38 -27.57 -41.21
CA PRO A 105 -20.47 -27.12 -42.27
C PRO A 105 -20.79 -25.73 -42.85
N ASN A 106 -22.03 -25.24 -42.69
CA ASN A 106 -22.51 -23.95 -43.18
C ASN A 106 -22.47 -22.82 -42.15
N LEU A 107 -21.98 -23.08 -40.93
CA LEU A 107 -22.03 -22.11 -39.84
C LEU A 107 -21.10 -20.91 -40.12
N THR A 108 -21.68 -19.71 -40.19
CA THR A 108 -20.95 -18.44 -40.42
C THR A 108 -20.77 -17.62 -39.15
N THR A 109 -21.57 -17.87 -38.10
CA THR A 109 -21.53 -17.10 -36.84
C THR A 109 -21.70 -18.02 -35.64
N LEU A 110 -20.79 -17.94 -34.67
CA LEU A 110 -20.88 -18.60 -33.37
C LEU A 110 -20.61 -17.57 -32.26
N VAL A 111 -21.62 -17.31 -31.44
CA VAL A 111 -21.56 -16.37 -30.30
C VAL A 111 -21.98 -17.11 -29.04
N LEU A 112 -21.07 -17.22 -28.07
CA LEU A 112 -21.26 -17.89 -26.79
C LEU A 112 -20.82 -17.00 -25.60
N SER A 113 -20.77 -15.69 -25.79
CA SER A 113 -20.18 -14.74 -24.85
C SER A 113 -21.02 -14.47 -23.59
N ASN A 114 -20.35 -14.03 -22.52
CA ASN A 114 -20.94 -13.82 -21.20
C ASN A 114 -21.72 -15.03 -20.68
N ASN A 115 -20.98 -16.13 -20.49
CA ASN A 115 -21.46 -17.40 -19.94
C ASN A 115 -20.46 -17.92 -18.88
N SER A 116 -20.57 -19.19 -18.50
CA SER A 116 -19.62 -19.88 -17.61
C SER A 116 -19.10 -21.16 -18.27
N LEU A 117 -18.83 -21.11 -19.58
CA LEU A 117 -18.22 -22.21 -20.31
C LEU A 117 -16.73 -22.31 -19.95
N TYR A 118 -16.25 -23.53 -19.73
CA TYR A 118 -14.90 -23.78 -19.19
C TYR A 118 -14.16 -24.91 -19.93
N GLY A 119 -12.88 -25.05 -19.60
CA GLY A 119 -11.95 -25.98 -20.25
C GLY A 119 -11.34 -25.41 -21.53
N SER A 120 -10.64 -26.23 -22.31
CA SER A 120 -9.94 -25.73 -23.51
C SER A 120 -10.82 -25.60 -24.74
N ILE A 121 -10.48 -24.62 -25.59
CA ILE A 121 -11.07 -24.43 -26.92
C ILE A 121 -10.67 -25.64 -27.78
N PRO A 122 -11.62 -26.44 -28.30
CA PRO A 122 -11.28 -27.67 -29.03
C PRO A 122 -10.65 -27.37 -30.40
N PRO A 123 -9.55 -28.04 -30.79
CA PRO A 123 -8.96 -27.92 -32.14
C PRO A 123 -9.94 -28.26 -33.27
N SER A 124 -10.94 -29.11 -33.00
CA SER A 124 -12.03 -29.48 -33.93
C SER A 124 -12.94 -28.32 -34.33
N LEU A 125 -12.88 -27.17 -33.63
CA LEU A 125 -13.56 -25.93 -34.01
C LEU A 125 -13.14 -25.46 -35.43
N SER A 126 -11.92 -25.81 -35.86
CA SER A 126 -11.41 -25.57 -37.22
C SER A 126 -12.22 -26.23 -38.34
N ASN A 127 -13.08 -27.21 -38.04
CA ASN A 127 -14.00 -27.81 -39.01
C ASN A 127 -15.05 -26.82 -39.54
N LEU A 128 -15.30 -25.70 -38.84
CA LEU A 128 -16.24 -24.65 -39.24
C LEU A 128 -15.66 -23.76 -40.36
N SER A 129 -15.31 -24.35 -41.51
CA SER A 129 -14.57 -23.66 -42.58
C SER A 129 -15.22 -22.39 -43.16
N MET A 130 -16.54 -22.21 -42.97
CA MET A 130 -17.32 -21.04 -43.39
C MET A 130 -17.44 -19.96 -42.30
N LEU A 131 -16.86 -20.14 -41.12
CA LEU A 131 -17.02 -19.23 -39.98
C LEU A 131 -16.41 -17.86 -40.28
N THR A 132 -17.21 -16.80 -40.11
CA THR A 132 -16.80 -15.40 -40.30
C THR A 132 -16.76 -14.63 -38.97
N TYR A 133 -17.53 -15.06 -37.98
CA TYR A 133 -17.63 -14.40 -36.67
C TYR A 133 -17.58 -15.46 -35.56
N LEU A 134 -16.57 -15.35 -34.68
CA LEU A 134 -16.42 -16.19 -33.49
C LEU A 134 -16.27 -15.31 -32.25
N ASP A 135 -17.19 -15.46 -31.30
CA ASP A 135 -17.13 -14.79 -30.01
C ASP A 135 -17.32 -15.79 -28.87
N LEU A 136 -16.24 -15.98 -28.11
CA LEU A 136 -16.15 -16.81 -26.91
C LEU A 136 -15.81 -15.97 -25.67
N SER A 137 -15.91 -14.64 -25.76
CA SER A 137 -15.48 -13.71 -24.71
C SER A 137 -16.31 -13.84 -23.42
N VAL A 138 -15.75 -13.39 -22.29
CA VAL A 138 -16.40 -13.39 -20.97
C VAL A 138 -16.89 -14.80 -20.58
N ASN A 139 -15.93 -15.70 -20.37
CA ASN A 139 -16.12 -17.11 -20.03
C ASN A 139 -14.96 -17.60 -19.14
N GLN A 140 -14.77 -18.92 -19.00
CA GLN A 140 -13.71 -19.57 -18.21
C GLN A 140 -12.88 -20.54 -19.09
N PHE A 141 -12.73 -20.22 -20.38
CA PHE A 141 -11.92 -21.03 -21.29
C PHE A 141 -10.45 -20.95 -20.92
N SER A 142 -9.76 -22.09 -20.82
CA SER A 142 -8.41 -22.20 -20.27
C SER A 142 -7.48 -23.06 -21.14
N GLY A 143 -6.17 -22.91 -20.95
CA GLY A 143 -5.17 -23.54 -21.80
C GLY A 143 -4.86 -22.71 -23.06
N ASN A 144 -4.10 -23.27 -23.99
CA ASN A 144 -3.63 -22.55 -25.16
C ASN A 144 -4.75 -22.23 -26.16
N ILE A 145 -4.61 -21.11 -26.88
CA ILE A 145 -5.31 -20.89 -28.15
C ILE A 145 -4.84 -21.98 -29.13
N PRO A 146 -5.72 -22.84 -29.67
CA PRO A 146 -5.32 -23.91 -30.57
C PRO A 146 -4.81 -23.34 -31.91
N ASN A 147 -3.71 -23.90 -32.43
CA ASN A 147 -3.14 -23.48 -33.71
C ASN A 147 -4.14 -23.64 -34.86
N GLU A 148 -5.02 -24.62 -34.75
CA GLU A 148 -6.05 -24.99 -35.71
C GLU A 148 -7.12 -23.89 -35.91
N ILE A 149 -7.32 -22.98 -34.94
CA ILE A 149 -8.18 -21.79 -35.14
C ILE A 149 -7.69 -20.95 -36.32
N CYS A 150 -6.38 -20.96 -36.59
CA CYS A 150 -5.77 -20.19 -37.68
C CYS A 150 -6.06 -20.78 -39.08
N LEU A 151 -6.73 -21.94 -39.16
CA LEU A 151 -7.19 -22.54 -40.42
C LEU A 151 -8.51 -21.94 -40.91
N LEU A 152 -9.21 -21.15 -40.08
CA LEU A 152 -10.48 -20.49 -40.40
C LEU A 152 -10.28 -19.29 -41.34
N SER A 153 -9.89 -19.55 -42.59
CA SER A 153 -9.53 -18.51 -43.57
C SER A 153 -10.62 -17.49 -43.93
N CYS A 154 -11.89 -17.76 -43.58
CA CYS A 154 -13.02 -16.84 -43.75
C CYS A 154 -13.30 -15.97 -42.51
N LEU A 155 -12.60 -16.17 -41.39
CA LEU A 155 -12.83 -15.47 -40.13
C LEU A 155 -12.51 -13.98 -40.26
N GLN A 156 -13.44 -13.13 -39.82
CA GLN A 156 -13.35 -11.67 -39.87
C GLN A 156 -13.30 -11.07 -38.46
N VAL A 157 -14.02 -11.68 -37.51
CA VAL A 157 -14.07 -11.25 -36.11
C VAL A 157 -13.74 -12.43 -35.21
N LEU A 158 -12.78 -12.24 -34.31
CA LEU A 158 -12.35 -13.20 -33.30
C LEU A 158 -12.25 -12.53 -31.94
N TYR A 159 -13.21 -12.78 -31.05
CA TYR A 159 -13.20 -12.32 -29.65
C TYR A 159 -12.99 -13.49 -28.69
N LEU A 160 -11.93 -13.42 -27.88
CA LEU A 160 -11.54 -14.42 -26.88
C LEU A 160 -11.30 -13.80 -25.49
N ASP A 161 -11.68 -12.54 -25.29
CA ASP A 161 -11.37 -11.74 -24.11
C ASP A 161 -11.99 -12.27 -22.83
N TYR A 162 -11.43 -11.86 -21.67
CA TYR A 162 -12.00 -12.18 -20.35
C TYR A 162 -12.22 -13.68 -20.18
N ASN A 163 -11.12 -14.42 -20.25
CA ASN A 163 -11.03 -15.87 -20.13
C ASN A 163 -9.73 -16.24 -19.39
N ASP A 164 -9.48 -17.53 -19.18
CA ASP A 164 -8.30 -18.10 -18.51
C ASP A 164 -7.26 -18.66 -19.51
N LEU A 165 -7.26 -18.20 -20.77
CA LEU A 165 -6.39 -18.71 -21.83
C LEU A 165 -4.93 -18.39 -21.54
N ASN A 166 -4.03 -19.32 -21.85
CA ASN A 166 -2.61 -19.22 -21.53
C ASN A 166 -1.72 -19.70 -22.69
N GLY A 167 -0.41 -19.87 -22.43
CA GLY A 167 0.56 -20.11 -23.50
C GLY A 167 0.76 -18.86 -24.36
N SER A 168 1.26 -19.03 -25.59
CA SER A 168 1.55 -17.92 -26.51
C SER A 168 0.51 -17.75 -27.60
N ILE A 169 0.36 -16.51 -28.10
CA ILE A 169 -0.35 -16.25 -29.36
C ILE A 169 0.30 -17.11 -30.47
N PRO A 170 -0.45 -17.99 -31.18
CA PRO A 170 0.12 -18.85 -32.20
C PRO A 170 0.82 -18.07 -33.32
N HIS A 171 2.00 -18.52 -33.75
CA HIS A 171 2.66 -17.94 -34.93
C HIS A 171 1.80 -18.08 -36.20
N GLN A 172 0.92 -19.09 -36.24
CA GLN A 172 -0.05 -19.29 -37.31
C GLN A 172 -1.12 -18.19 -37.39
N ILE A 173 -1.25 -17.29 -36.42
CA ILE A 173 -2.28 -16.22 -36.42
C ILE A 173 -2.29 -15.41 -37.73
N GLY A 174 -1.12 -15.16 -38.32
CA GLY A 174 -0.98 -14.50 -39.62
C GLY A 174 -1.54 -15.24 -40.85
N MET A 175 -2.12 -16.43 -40.68
CA MET A 175 -2.91 -17.12 -41.72
C MET A 175 -4.35 -16.59 -41.82
N LEU A 176 -4.82 -15.85 -40.81
CA LEU A 176 -6.16 -15.27 -40.76
C LEU A 176 -6.25 -13.94 -41.54
N GLU A 177 -5.83 -13.95 -42.80
CA GLU A 177 -5.72 -12.75 -43.67
C GLU A 177 -7.02 -11.94 -43.80
N SER A 178 -8.17 -12.58 -43.54
CA SER A 178 -9.52 -11.97 -43.58
C SER A 178 -9.91 -11.24 -42.28
N VAL A 179 -9.15 -11.36 -41.18
CA VAL A 179 -9.51 -10.79 -39.88
C VAL A 179 -9.44 -9.27 -39.91
N VAL A 180 -10.55 -8.66 -39.49
CA VAL A 180 -10.75 -7.23 -39.30
C VAL A 180 -10.55 -6.87 -37.82
N GLU A 181 -11.10 -7.68 -36.92
CA GLU A 181 -11.06 -7.47 -35.47
C GLU A 181 -10.52 -8.70 -34.74
N LEU A 182 -9.45 -8.51 -33.97
CA LEU A 182 -8.86 -9.53 -33.11
C LEU A 182 -8.76 -9.00 -31.68
N PHE A 183 -9.50 -9.63 -30.78
CA PHE A 183 -9.47 -9.31 -29.36
C PHE A 183 -9.15 -10.58 -28.53
N VAL A 184 -8.10 -10.50 -27.70
CA VAL A 184 -7.59 -11.59 -26.86
C VAL A 184 -7.19 -11.10 -25.45
N SER A 185 -7.84 -10.03 -24.99
CA SER A 185 -7.51 -9.25 -23.81
C SER A 185 -7.93 -9.93 -22.51
N ASN A 186 -7.38 -9.50 -21.37
CA ASN A 186 -7.76 -9.96 -20.03
C ASN A 186 -7.75 -11.50 -19.94
N ASN A 187 -6.59 -12.06 -20.26
CA ASN A 187 -6.28 -13.48 -20.26
C ASN A 187 -4.90 -13.70 -19.61
N ASN A 188 -4.39 -14.93 -19.64
CA ASN A 188 -3.09 -15.31 -19.09
C ASN A 188 -2.07 -15.64 -20.22
N LEU A 189 -2.22 -15.02 -21.40
CA LEU A 189 -1.33 -15.22 -22.56
C LEU A 189 0.06 -14.67 -22.29
N SER A 190 1.09 -15.29 -22.85
CA SER A 190 2.50 -15.06 -22.53
C SER A 190 3.43 -15.26 -23.74
N GLY A 191 4.73 -14.99 -23.59
CA GLY A 191 5.66 -14.99 -24.72
C GLY A 191 5.45 -13.79 -25.64
N SER A 192 6.06 -13.80 -26.82
CA SER A 192 6.10 -12.62 -27.71
C SER A 192 4.99 -12.57 -28.74
N ILE A 193 4.61 -11.35 -29.12
CA ILE A 193 3.77 -11.09 -30.28
C ILE A 193 4.51 -11.63 -31.53
N PRO A 194 3.93 -12.57 -32.29
CA PRO A 194 4.62 -13.16 -33.44
C PRO A 194 4.69 -12.16 -34.61
N ALA A 195 5.83 -12.12 -35.32
CA ALA A 195 6.03 -11.24 -36.48
C ALA A 195 4.99 -11.46 -37.60
N SER A 196 4.43 -12.68 -37.70
CA SER A 196 3.32 -13.01 -38.60
C SER A 196 2.04 -12.21 -38.37
N ILE A 197 1.90 -11.50 -37.24
CA ILE A 197 0.80 -10.55 -37.01
C ILE A 197 0.71 -9.50 -38.13
N GLY A 198 1.84 -9.14 -38.75
CA GLY A 198 1.89 -8.19 -39.88
C GLY A 198 1.22 -8.68 -41.16
N ASN A 199 0.84 -9.96 -41.25
CA ASN A 199 0.09 -10.51 -42.39
C ASN A 199 -1.42 -10.23 -42.31
N LEU A 200 -1.95 -9.76 -41.18
CA LEU A 200 -3.37 -9.46 -40.96
C LEU A 200 -3.82 -8.17 -41.69
N SER A 201 -3.58 -8.10 -43.00
CA SER A 201 -3.68 -6.85 -43.79
C SER A 201 -5.07 -6.17 -43.80
N MET A 202 -6.13 -6.90 -43.45
CA MET A 202 -7.50 -6.38 -43.30
C MET A 202 -7.82 -5.88 -41.89
N SER A 203 -6.94 -6.10 -40.90
CA SER A 203 -7.21 -5.76 -39.51
C SER A 203 -7.30 -4.25 -39.30
N SER A 204 -8.43 -3.81 -38.74
CA SER A 204 -8.65 -2.45 -38.26
C SER A 204 -8.46 -2.33 -36.75
N LEU A 205 -8.62 -3.42 -35.99
CA LEU A 205 -8.49 -3.41 -34.53
C LEU A 205 -7.71 -4.64 -34.04
N LEU A 206 -6.65 -4.40 -33.26
CA LEU A 206 -5.91 -5.40 -32.51
C LEU A 206 -5.91 -5.07 -31.02
N CYS A 207 -6.44 -5.97 -30.19
CA CYS A 207 -6.50 -5.81 -28.73
C CYS A 207 -5.91 -7.01 -27.99
N THR A 208 -4.85 -6.77 -27.22
CA THR A 208 -4.15 -7.79 -26.41
C THR A 208 -3.97 -7.35 -24.95
N THR A 209 -4.72 -6.33 -24.52
CA THR A 209 -4.58 -5.67 -23.20
C THR A 209 -4.70 -6.64 -22.03
N GLY A 210 -3.97 -6.41 -20.93
CA GLY A 210 -4.17 -7.16 -19.70
C GLY A 210 -3.80 -8.64 -19.84
N ASN A 211 -2.58 -8.91 -20.28
CA ASN A 211 -2.01 -10.25 -20.44
C ASN A 211 -0.59 -10.29 -19.84
N LYS A 212 0.16 -11.37 -20.07
CA LYS A 212 1.56 -11.54 -19.68
C LYS A 212 2.50 -11.58 -20.90
N ILE A 213 2.10 -10.95 -22.01
CA ILE A 213 2.87 -10.91 -23.27
C ILE A 213 4.16 -10.14 -23.03
N SER A 214 5.29 -10.64 -23.55
CA SER A 214 6.63 -10.12 -23.29
C SER A 214 7.49 -10.04 -24.55
N GLY A 215 8.68 -9.44 -24.45
CA GLY A 215 9.53 -9.19 -25.62
C GLY A 215 9.07 -7.97 -26.43
N SER A 216 9.70 -7.75 -27.59
CA SER A 216 9.49 -6.53 -28.38
C SER A 216 8.25 -6.56 -29.27
N ILE A 217 7.64 -5.39 -29.46
CA ILE A 217 6.62 -5.17 -30.49
C ILE A 217 7.28 -5.41 -31.87
N PRO A 218 6.79 -6.35 -32.69
CA PRO A 218 7.42 -6.70 -33.97
C PRO A 218 7.33 -5.54 -34.99
N PRO A 219 8.42 -5.19 -35.70
CA PRO A 219 8.40 -4.16 -36.73
C PRO A 219 7.36 -4.38 -37.84
N GLU A 220 6.97 -5.64 -38.07
CA GLU A 220 5.94 -6.08 -39.01
C GLU A 220 4.56 -5.49 -38.73
N ILE A 221 4.30 -4.97 -37.52
CA ILE A 221 3.07 -4.22 -37.20
C ILE A 221 2.86 -3.00 -38.13
N GLY A 222 3.95 -2.44 -38.65
CA GLY A 222 3.95 -1.36 -39.65
C GLY A 222 3.51 -1.78 -41.06
N LEU A 223 3.19 -3.06 -41.29
CA LEU A 223 2.57 -3.56 -42.52
C LEU A 223 1.04 -3.43 -42.48
N LEU A 224 0.45 -3.28 -41.29
CA LEU A 224 -0.98 -3.24 -41.03
C LEU A 224 -1.57 -1.85 -41.37
N ARG A 225 -1.61 -1.53 -42.67
CA ARG A 225 -2.06 -0.23 -43.18
C ARG A 225 -3.54 0.07 -42.93
N SER A 226 -4.35 -0.96 -42.67
CA SER A 226 -5.78 -0.85 -42.35
C SER A 226 -6.03 -0.59 -40.86
N LEU A 227 -5.01 -0.73 -40.00
CA LEU A 227 -5.12 -0.66 -38.55
C LEU A 227 -5.50 0.75 -38.09
N GLN A 228 -6.60 0.85 -37.34
CA GLN A 228 -7.15 2.08 -36.77
C GLN A 228 -6.93 2.12 -35.25
N GLU A 229 -7.06 0.97 -34.59
CA GLU A 229 -7.02 0.87 -33.15
C GLU A 229 -6.04 -0.23 -32.69
N LEU A 230 -5.12 0.15 -31.81
CA LEU A 230 -4.08 -0.72 -31.27
C LEU A 230 -4.02 -0.63 -29.75
N TYR A 231 -4.39 -1.72 -29.08
CA TYR A 231 -4.39 -1.86 -27.64
C TYR A 231 -3.44 -2.98 -27.21
N MET A 232 -2.34 -2.62 -26.55
CA MET A 232 -1.33 -3.56 -26.03
C MET A 232 -0.92 -3.23 -24.59
N ASP A 233 -1.72 -2.45 -23.87
CA ASP A 233 -1.42 -2.01 -22.51
C ASP A 233 -1.51 -3.14 -21.48
N LYS A 234 -0.93 -2.92 -20.29
CA LYS A 234 -0.96 -3.87 -19.15
C LYS A 234 -0.39 -5.23 -19.53
N ASN A 235 0.87 -5.21 -19.98
CA ASN A 235 1.63 -6.38 -20.42
C ASN A 235 3.10 -6.24 -19.95
N PHE A 236 3.99 -7.11 -20.41
CA PHE A 236 5.42 -7.08 -20.12
C PHE A 236 6.26 -6.82 -21.38
N LEU A 237 5.76 -6.05 -22.34
CA LEU A 237 6.46 -5.73 -23.59
C LEU A 237 7.73 -4.94 -23.30
N THR A 238 8.82 -5.24 -24.00
CA THR A 238 10.15 -4.66 -23.82
C THR A 238 10.72 -4.10 -25.12
N GLY A 239 11.89 -3.45 -25.05
CA GLY A 239 12.53 -2.85 -26.21
C GLY A 239 11.83 -1.56 -26.67
N SER A 240 12.20 -1.04 -27.84
CA SER A 240 11.67 0.23 -28.33
C SER A 240 10.35 0.07 -29.07
N ILE A 241 9.54 1.14 -29.06
CA ILE A 241 8.44 1.30 -30.02
C ILE A 241 9.05 1.24 -31.44
N PRO A 242 8.58 0.35 -32.34
CA PRO A 242 9.19 0.19 -33.64
C PRO A 242 8.90 1.40 -34.55
N PRO A 243 9.92 2.03 -35.19
CA PRO A 243 9.69 3.17 -36.08
C PRO A 243 8.75 2.89 -37.25
N SER A 244 8.64 1.61 -37.66
CA SER A 244 7.70 1.15 -38.68
C SER A 244 6.23 1.33 -38.29
N LEU A 245 5.88 1.47 -37.01
CA LEU A 245 4.52 1.79 -36.56
C LEU A 245 3.99 3.08 -37.22
N GLY A 246 4.88 4.04 -37.49
CA GLY A 246 4.59 5.27 -38.23
C GLY A 246 4.17 5.09 -39.70
N ASN A 247 4.19 3.85 -40.23
CA ASN A 247 3.67 3.53 -41.57
C ASN A 247 2.19 3.13 -41.57
N SER A 248 1.60 2.80 -40.41
CA SER A 248 0.19 2.42 -40.27
C SER A 248 -0.69 3.69 -40.18
N SER A 249 -0.72 4.46 -41.28
CA SER A 249 -1.29 5.82 -41.34
C SER A 249 -2.80 5.94 -41.03
N SER A 250 -3.50 4.81 -40.93
CA SER A 250 -4.92 4.74 -40.56
C SER A 250 -5.14 4.76 -39.04
N LEU A 251 -4.09 4.66 -38.22
CA LEU A 251 -4.19 4.65 -36.76
C LEU A 251 -4.84 5.93 -36.23
N ILE A 252 -5.90 5.73 -35.43
CA ILE A 252 -6.68 6.71 -34.69
C ILE A 252 -6.35 6.59 -33.19
N PHE A 253 -6.20 5.37 -32.69
CA PHE A 253 -5.94 5.09 -31.27
C PHE A 253 -4.74 4.15 -31.09
N VAL A 254 -3.81 4.52 -30.22
CA VAL A 254 -2.70 3.66 -29.78
C VAL A 254 -2.57 3.75 -28.26
N ASN A 255 -2.68 2.60 -27.57
CA ASN A 255 -2.33 2.47 -26.15
C ASN A 255 -1.30 1.35 -25.93
N LEU A 256 -0.13 1.75 -25.45
CA LEU A 256 0.99 0.88 -25.08
C LEU A 256 1.35 1.02 -23.58
N GLY A 257 0.47 1.64 -22.78
CA GLY A 257 0.75 1.96 -21.38
C GLY A 257 0.92 0.74 -20.46
N HIS A 258 1.43 0.93 -19.24
CA HIS A 258 1.73 -0.16 -18.30
C HIS A 258 2.52 -1.32 -18.95
N ASN A 259 3.73 -1.02 -19.43
CA ASN A 259 4.64 -1.99 -20.05
C ASN A 259 6.10 -1.72 -19.60
N LYS A 260 7.07 -2.38 -20.22
CA LYS A 260 8.51 -2.21 -19.97
C LYS A 260 9.24 -1.69 -21.23
N LEU A 261 8.55 -0.90 -22.06
CA LEU A 261 9.13 -0.33 -23.27
C LEU A 261 10.22 0.68 -22.93
N THR A 262 11.30 0.67 -23.70
CA THR A 262 12.50 1.48 -23.46
C THR A 262 12.85 2.35 -24.67
N SER A 263 13.92 3.14 -24.56
CA SER A 263 14.42 4.02 -25.62
C SER A 263 13.47 5.18 -25.96
N SER A 264 13.80 5.97 -26.98
CA SER A 264 13.02 7.14 -27.35
C SER A 264 11.83 6.85 -28.23
N ILE A 265 10.81 7.71 -28.11
CA ILE A 265 9.66 7.74 -29.01
C ILE A 265 10.17 7.99 -30.45
N PRO A 266 9.86 7.12 -31.45
CA PRO A 266 10.35 7.31 -32.81
C PRO A 266 9.79 8.57 -33.47
N SER A 267 10.63 9.28 -34.23
CA SER A 267 10.21 10.48 -34.97
C SER A 267 9.12 10.19 -36.02
N GLU A 268 9.08 8.95 -36.50
CA GLU A 268 8.17 8.36 -37.46
C GLU A 268 6.72 8.35 -36.97
N ILE A 269 6.48 8.36 -35.65
CA ILE A 269 5.12 8.49 -35.08
C ILE A 269 4.44 9.78 -35.58
N GLY A 270 5.20 10.85 -35.83
CA GLY A 270 4.74 12.09 -36.44
C GLY A 270 4.23 11.98 -37.90
N ARG A 271 4.16 10.77 -38.47
CA ARG A 271 3.50 10.48 -39.75
C ARG A 271 2.03 10.04 -39.61
N LEU A 272 1.59 9.65 -38.41
CA LEU A 272 0.26 9.12 -38.11
C LEU A 272 -0.82 10.21 -38.07
N LYS A 273 -1.06 10.91 -39.18
CA LYS A 273 -1.92 12.12 -39.21
C LYS A 273 -3.36 11.92 -38.72
N SER A 274 -3.85 10.68 -38.71
CA SER A 274 -5.20 10.31 -38.24
C SER A 274 -5.27 10.07 -36.73
N ILE A 275 -4.14 10.07 -36.02
CA ILE A 275 -4.10 9.71 -34.59
C ILE A 275 -4.79 10.77 -33.74
N GLU A 276 -5.79 10.33 -32.98
CA GLU A 276 -6.52 11.13 -32.00
C GLU A 276 -6.04 10.86 -30.58
N GLN A 277 -5.57 9.65 -30.28
CA GLN A 277 -5.13 9.27 -28.93
C GLN A 277 -3.83 8.47 -28.96
N LEU A 278 -2.85 8.92 -28.17
CA LEU A 278 -1.55 8.28 -28.01
C LEU A 278 -1.20 8.16 -26.52
N HIS A 279 -1.32 6.94 -26.00
CA HIS A 279 -1.10 6.61 -24.58
C HIS A 279 0.13 5.72 -24.43
N LEU A 280 1.18 6.24 -23.78
CA LEU A 280 2.49 5.58 -23.58
C LEU A 280 2.95 5.59 -22.11
N TYR A 281 2.03 5.86 -21.19
CA TYR A 281 2.27 6.00 -19.75
C TYR A 281 2.77 4.71 -19.08
N GLU A 282 3.36 4.81 -17.89
CA GLU A 282 3.92 3.69 -17.10
C GLU A 282 4.80 2.75 -17.95
N ASN A 283 5.93 3.29 -18.40
CA ASN A 283 6.94 2.60 -19.19
C ASN A 283 8.35 3.10 -18.81
N ASN A 284 9.39 2.64 -19.50
CA ASN A 284 10.78 3.07 -19.32
C ASN A 284 11.30 3.87 -20.53
N LEU A 285 10.42 4.61 -21.23
CA LEU A 285 10.78 5.42 -22.39
C LEU A 285 11.70 6.57 -21.96
N SER A 286 12.64 6.96 -22.81
CA SER A 286 13.69 7.93 -22.47
C SER A 286 14.07 8.85 -23.64
N GLY A 287 14.94 9.84 -23.40
CA GLY A 287 15.26 10.86 -24.40
C GLY A 287 14.11 11.86 -24.58
N SER A 288 14.18 12.69 -25.63
CA SER A 288 13.23 13.78 -25.82
C SER A 288 12.00 13.42 -26.65
N ILE A 289 10.91 14.15 -26.39
CA ILE A 289 9.69 14.12 -27.22
C ILE A 289 10.04 14.65 -28.62
N PRO A 290 9.81 13.88 -29.70
CA PRO A 290 10.10 14.35 -31.06
C PRO A 290 9.22 15.54 -31.47
N SER A 291 9.83 16.58 -32.04
CA SER A 291 9.09 17.73 -32.59
C SER A 291 8.15 17.36 -33.74
N SER A 292 8.34 16.18 -34.36
CA SER A 292 7.41 15.63 -35.35
C SER A 292 6.03 15.30 -34.79
N ILE A 293 5.86 15.15 -33.47
CA ILE A 293 4.56 14.98 -32.81
C ILE A 293 3.69 16.23 -33.00
N GLY A 294 4.29 17.42 -33.08
CA GLY A 294 3.60 18.68 -33.44
C GLY A 294 3.07 18.75 -34.88
N LYS A 295 3.05 17.64 -35.63
CA LYS A 295 2.38 17.47 -36.92
C LYS A 295 1.07 16.67 -36.82
N LEU A 296 0.78 16.11 -35.64
CA LEU A 296 -0.40 15.28 -35.37
C LEU A 296 -1.57 16.18 -34.99
N THR A 297 -2.07 16.94 -35.96
CA THR A 297 -3.11 17.98 -35.73
C THR A 297 -4.44 17.43 -35.23
N SER A 298 -4.71 16.14 -35.44
CA SER A 298 -5.91 15.43 -34.97
C SER A 298 -5.80 14.95 -33.51
N LEU A 299 -4.63 15.08 -32.88
CA LEU A 299 -4.36 14.52 -31.55
C LEU A 299 -5.15 15.26 -30.47
N THR A 300 -6.02 14.52 -29.76
CA THR A 300 -6.86 15.01 -28.67
C THR A 300 -6.38 14.54 -27.30
N HIS A 301 -5.71 13.38 -27.20
CA HIS A 301 -5.19 12.84 -25.95
C HIS A 301 -3.73 12.41 -26.10
N PHE A 302 -2.86 12.90 -25.23
CA PHE A 302 -1.46 12.50 -25.18
C PHE A 302 -1.00 12.27 -23.73
N ASP A 303 -0.58 11.04 -23.42
CA ASP A 303 -0.14 10.65 -22.09
C ASP A 303 1.23 9.95 -22.12
N LEU A 304 2.20 10.53 -21.41
CA LEU A 304 3.56 10.02 -21.19
C LEU A 304 3.87 9.78 -19.69
N THR A 305 2.86 9.82 -18.82
CA THR A 305 3.01 9.78 -17.35
C THR A 305 3.85 8.59 -16.88
N PHE A 306 4.66 8.73 -15.82
CA PHE A 306 5.57 7.68 -15.31
C PHE A 306 6.48 7.09 -16.40
N ASN A 307 7.40 7.91 -16.89
CA ASN A 307 8.46 7.50 -17.82
C ASN A 307 9.77 8.22 -17.46
N ASN A 308 10.81 8.01 -18.28
CA ASN A 308 12.14 8.60 -18.09
C ASN A 308 12.46 9.65 -19.17
N ILE A 309 11.43 10.33 -19.71
CA ILE A 309 11.53 11.31 -20.80
C ILE A 309 12.30 12.55 -20.33
N THR A 310 13.18 13.08 -21.18
CA THR A 310 14.08 14.22 -20.89
C THR A 310 13.94 15.34 -21.93
N GLY A 311 14.70 16.43 -21.75
CA GLY A 311 14.72 17.56 -22.70
C GLY A 311 13.50 18.46 -22.55
N SER A 312 13.26 19.32 -23.54
CA SER A 312 12.17 20.32 -23.51
C SER A 312 10.91 19.85 -24.22
N PHE A 313 9.74 20.26 -23.71
CA PHE A 313 8.48 20.03 -24.42
C PHE A 313 8.45 20.83 -25.76
N PRO A 314 8.22 20.20 -26.92
CA PRO A 314 8.43 20.84 -28.23
C PRO A 314 7.50 22.02 -28.49
N VAL A 315 8.05 23.10 -29.07
CA VAL A 315 7.26 24.31 -29.42
C VAL A 315 6.26 24.06 -30.56
N GLU A 316 6.52 23.04 -31.38
CA GLU A 316 5.63 22.58 -32.44
C GLU A 316 4.30 22.03 -31.92
N MET A 317 4.20 21.70 -30.62
CA MET A 317 2.95 21.30 -29.99
C MET A 317 1.87 22.40 -30.01
N ASN A 318 2.26 23.66 -30.19
CA ASN A 318 1.32 24.78 -30.45
C ASN A 318 0.44 24.55 -31.70
N ASN A 319 0.81 23.65 -32.62
CA ASN A 319 0.04 23.33 -33.81
C ASN A 319 -1.15 22.39 -33.53
N ILE A 320 -1.18 21.72 -32.37
CA ILE A 320 -2.21 20.74 -32.01
C ILE A 320 -3.34 21.47 -31.28
N THR A 321 -4.22 22.11 -32.04
CA THR A 321 -5.29 22.95 -31.48
C THR A 321 -6.43 22.17 -30.83
N ASP A 322 -6.60 20.90 -31.19
CA ASP A 322 -7.69 20.04 -30.70
C ASP A 322 -7.35 19.22 -29.45
N LEU A 323 -6.20 19.49 -28.83
CA LEU A 323 -5.73 18.77 -27.64
C LEU A 323 -6.67 19.01 -26.42
N VAL A 324 -7.22 17.93 -25.89
CA VAL A 324 -8.18 17.87 -24.77
C VAL A 324 -7.48 17.42 -23.48
N LEU A 325 -6.58 16.44 -23.58
CA LEU A 325 -5.81 15.89 -22.47
C LEU A 325 -4.32 15.87 -22.80
N LEU A 326 -3.52 16.45 -21.90
CA LEU A 326 -2.07 16.30 -21.86
C LEU A 326 -1.64 15.91 -20.45
N GLN A 327 -1.00 14.74 -20.35
CA GLN A 327 -0.42 14.23 -19.11
C GLN A 327 1.03 13.84 -19.32
N LEU A 328 1.93 14.45 -18.54
CA LEU A 328 3.38 14.29 -18.64
C LEU A 328 4.01 14.03 -17.27
N ASP A 329 3.21 13.61 -16.29
CA ASP A 329 3.62 13.58 -14.88
C ASP A 329 4.75 12.58 -14.65
N GLU A 330 5.57 12.79 -13.61
CA GLU A 330 6.61 11.83 -13.17
C GLU A 330 7.59 11.49 -14.31
N ASN A 331 8.31 12.52 -14.76
CA ASN A 331 9.29 12.47 -15.85
C ASN A 331 10.46 13.43 -15.54
N SER A 332 11.40 13.59 -16.47
CA SER A 332 12.54 14.52 -16.37
C SER A 332 12.50 15.62 -17.45
N LEU A 333 11.30 16.06 -17.84
CA LEU A 333 11.11 17.15 -18.80
C LEU A 333 11.52 18.49 -18.19
N SER A 334 12.05 19.37 -19.02
CA SER A 334 12.70 20.63 -18.63
C SER A 334 12.37 21.77 -19.58
N GLY A 335 12.95 22.96 -19.35
CA GLY A 335 12.64 24.15 -20.15
C GLY A 335 11.24 24.69 -19.83
N SER A 336 10.64 25.44 -20.75
CA SER A 336 9.32 26.08 -20.54
C SER A 336 8.22 25.44 -21.38
N LEU A 337 6.99 25.52 -20.89
CA LEU A 337 5.82 25.12 -21.68
C LEU A 337 5.57 26.14 -22.82
N PRO A 338 5.17 25.70 -24.02
CA PRO A 338 4.84 26.58 -25.14
C PRO A 338 3.67 27.53 -24.82
N GLU A 339 3.88 28.83 -25.08
CA GLU A 339 2.94 29.91 -24.76
C GLU A 339 1.51 29.73 -25.33
N ASN A 340 1.39 29.08 -26.49
CA ASN A 340 0.15 28.91 -27.24
C ASN A 340 -0.44 27.49 -27.13
N ILE A 341 -0.05 26.71 -26.12
CA ILE A 341 -0.46 25.30 -25.97
C ILE A 341 -1.99 25.11 -25.89
N CYS A 342 -2.76 26.08 -25.35
CA CYS A 342 -4.23 26.06 -25.38
C CYS A 342 -4.84 27.01 -26.44
N LEU A 343 -4.19 27.23 -27.59
CA LEU A 343 -4.69 28.18 -28.60
C LEU A 343 -6.09 27.82 -29.12
N GLY A 344 -6.42 26.53 -29.24
CA GLY A 344 -7.74 26.07 -29.66
C GLY A 344 -8.81 26.08 -28.57
N GLY A 345 -8.45 26.31 -27.29
CA GLY A 345 -9.42 26.37 -26.20
C GLY A 345 -10.14 25.05 -25.90
N ARG A 346 -9.46 23.90 -26.10
CA ARG A 346 -10.05 22.55 -26.00
C ARG A 346 -9.63 21.76 -24.76
N PHE A 347 -8.54 22.12 -24.08
CA PHE A 347 -8.05 21.38 -22.91
C PHE A 347 -9.09 21.29 -21.81
N THR A 348 -9.35 20.07 -21.35
CA THR A 348 -10.02 19.79 -20.07
C THR A 348 -9.01 19.35 -19.02
N TRP A 349 -7.90 18.71 -19.41
CA TRP A 349 -6.90 18.17 -18.49
C TRP A 349 -5.48 18.55 -18.94
N LEU A 350 -4.76 19.28 -18.07
CA LEU A 350 -3.34 19.56 -18.23
C LEU A 350 -2.60 19.21 -16.93
N SER A 351 -1.74 18.19 -17.00
CA SER A 351 -0.90 17.74 -15.89
C SER A 351 0.54 17.57 -16.36
N VAL A 352 1.47 18.24 -15.69
CA VAL A 352 2.92 18.15 -15.93
C VAL A 352 3.72 18.04 -14.62
N ALA A 353 3.09 17.49 -13.59
CA ALA A 353 3.59 17.40 -12.23
C ALA A 353 4.90 16.60 -12.13
N LYS A 354 5.72 16.90 -11.12
CA LYS A 354 6.96 16.14 -10.82
C LYS A 354 7.88 16.03 -12.03
N ASN A 355 8.34 17.19 -12.47
CA ASN A 355 9.25 17.38 -13.60
C ASN A 355 10.22 18.54 -13.27
N LEU A 356 11.02 18.97 -14.25
CA LEU A 356 11.98 20.07 -14.16
C LEU A 356 11.54 21.29 -15.00
N PHE A 357 10.23 21.49 -15.21
CA PHE A 357 9.74 22.64 -15.98
C PHE A 357 10.03 23.96 -15.27
N THR A 358 10.30 24.99 -16.07
CA THR A 358 10.75 26.34 -15.70
C THR A 358 9.95 27.40 -16.46
N GLY A 359 10.12 28.66 -16.10
CA GLY A 359 9.44 29.77 -16.78
C GLY A 359 7.99 29.94 -16.31
N HIS A 360 7.18 30.61 -17.12
CA HIS A 360 5.84 31.09 -16.75
C HIS A 360 4.71 30.12 -17.13
N ILE A 361 3.51 30.33 -16.59
CA ILE A 361 2.31 29.64 -17.07
C ILE A 361 1.99 30.17 -18.49
N PRO A 362 1.84 29.30 -19.51
CA PRO A 362 1.52 29.71 -20.88
C PRO A 362 0.34 30.68 -20.99
N LYS A 363 0.53 31.80 -21.70
CA LYS A 363 -0.49 32.87 -21.85
C LYS A 363 -1.83 32.37 -22.41
N SER A 364 -1.82 31.38 -23.29
CA SER A 364 -3.05 30.77 -23.81
C SER A 364 -3.91 30.12 -22.72
N LEU A 365 -3.30 29.58 -21.65
CA LEU A 365 -4.03 28.99 -20.53
C LEU A 365 -4.88 30.02 -19.77
N LYS A 366 -4.57 31.32 -19.84
CA LYS A 366 -5.35 32.38 -19.19
C LYS A 366 -6.81 32.45 -19.70
N ASN A 367 -7.05 32.06 -20.94
CA ASN A 367 -8.37 32.09 -21.59
C ASN A 367 -8.95 30.69 -21.86
N CYS A 368 -8.27 29.65 -21.37
CA CYS A 368 -8.59 28.23 -21.58
C CYS A 368 -9.75 27.77 -20.67
N THR A 369 -10.95 28.34 -20.90
CA THR A 369 -12.12 28.22 -19.99
C THR A 369 -12.69 26.79 -19.85
N THR A 370 -12.30 25.87 -20.73
CA THR A 370 -12.67 24.45 -20.72
C THR A 370 -11.94 23.62 -19.66
N LEU A 371 -10.86 24.13 -19.07
CA LEU A 371 -10.06 23.40 -18.08
C LEU A 371 -10.90 22.92 -16.90
N VAL A 372 -10.78 21.62 -16.61
CA VAL A 372 -11.34 20.93 -15.44
C VAL A 372 -10.23 20.60 -14.44
N THR A 373 -9.06 20.19 -14.95
CA THR A 373 -7.86 19.87 -14.16
C THR A 373 -6.66 20.66 -14.68
N LEU A 374 -5.98 21.37 -13.78
CA LEU A 374 -4.67 21.98 -14.02
C LEU A 374 -3.71 21.61 -12.86
N SER A 375 -2.65 20.86 -13.18
CA SER A 375 -1.66 20.41 -12.21
C SER A 375 -0.24 20.69 -12.70
N LEU A 376 0.47 21.59 -12.02
CA LEU A 376 1.85 21.99 -12.30
C LEU A 376 2.80 21.64 -11.14
N GLU A 377 2.37 20.82 -10.17
CA GLU A 377 3.08 20.66 -8.89
C GLU A 377 4.48 20.04 -9.00
N ASN A 378 5.34 20.31 -8.01
CA ASN A 378 6.72 19.80 -7.92
C ASN A 378 7.51 20.06 -9.22
N ASN A 379 7.69 21.34 -9.55
CA ASN A 379 8.42 21.84 -10.70
C ASN A 379 9.19 23.11 -10.30
N GLN A 380 9.75 23.83 -11.28
CA GLN A 380 10.49 25.08 -11.08
C GLN A 380 9.80 26.27 -11.75
N PHE A 381 8.49 26.21 -11.99
CA PHE A 381 7.74 27.30 -12.60
C PHE A 381 7.81 28.58 -11.75
N THR A 382 7.93 29.70 -12.43
CA THR A 382 7.90 31.07 -11.90
C THR A 382 6.68 31.80 -12.43
N GLY A 383 6.38 32.98 -11.90
CA GLY A 383 5.37 33.85 -12.50
C GLY A 383 4.44 34.51 -11.50
N ASN A 384 3.72 35.54 -11.98
CA ASN A 384 2.74 36.25 -11.17
C ASN A 384 1.35 35.63 -11.36
N ILE A 385 0.92 34.82 -10.40
CA ILE A 385 -0.38 34.11 -10.45
C ILE A 385 -1.59 35.05 -10.59
N SER A 386 -1.48 36.30 -10.12
CA SER A 386 -2.57 37.28 -10.24
C SER A 386 -2.80 37.72 -11.69
N GLU A 387 -1.75 37.70 -12.51
CA GLU A 387 -1.74 38.11 -13.91
C GLU A 387 -1.90 36.92 -14.86
N GLU A 388 -1.24 35.80 -14.59
CA GLU A 388 -1.12 34.67 -15.51
C GLU A 388 -2.39 33.79 -15.53
N LEU A 389 -3.05 33.59 -14.38
CA LEU A 389 -4.24 32.74 -14.30
C LEU A 389 -5.54 33.47 -14.64
N GLY A 390 -6.46 32.77 -15.30
CA GLY A 390 -7.75 33.26 -15.76
C GLY A 390 -8.89 33.23 -14.73
N ILE A 391 -10.11 33.17 -15.26
CA ILE A 391 -11.31 32.66 -14.58
C ILE A 391 -11.70 31.38 -15.32
N TYR A 392 -11.90 30.30 -14.59
CA TYR A 392 -12.15 28.98 -15.17
C TYR A 392 -13.48 28.43 -14.64
N PRO A 393 -14.59 28.57 -15.40
CA PRO A 393 -15.91 28.15 -14.93
C PRO A 393 -16.00 26.64 -14.66
N SER A 394 -15.32 25.83 -15.48
CA SER A 394 -15.33 24.37 -15.41
C SER A 394 -14.29 23.77 -14.45
N LEU A 395 -13.36 24.57 -13.91
CA LEU A 395 -12.20 24.08 -13.18
C LEU A 395 -12.62 23.47 -11.85
N ASN A 396 -12.24 22.21 -11.66
CA ASN A 396 -12.53 21.40 -10.50
C ASN A 396 -11.31 21.20 -9.60
N TYR A 397 -10.12 21.06 -10.21
CA TYR A 397 -8.85 20.79 -9.53
C TYR A 397 -7.76 21.74 -10.02
N LEU A 398 -7.16 22.49 -9.09
CA LEU A 398 -5.98 23.31 -9.32
C LEU A 398 -4.88 22.97 -8.31
N ASN A 399 -3.74 22.49 -8.79
CA ASN A 399 -2.56 22.27 -7.97
C ASN A 399 -1.30 22.89 -8.60
N LEU A 400 -0.69 23.82 -7.87
CA LEU A 400 0.49 24.60 -8.25
C LEU A 400 1.61 24.47 -7.21
N SER A 401 1.50 23.51 -6.29
CA SER A 401 2.39 23.43 -5.13
C SER A 401 3.84 23.12 -5.48
N ASN A 402 4.77 23.45 -4.58
CA ASN A 402 6.19 23.12 -4.71
C ASN A 402 6.78 23.68 -6.01
N ASN A 403 6.74 25.01 -6.13
CA ASN A 403 7.19 25.78 -7.29
C ASN A 403 7.78 27.15 -6.85
N ASN A 404 8.14 28.01 -7.79
CA ASN A 404 8.65 29.35 -7.57
C ASN A 404 7.64 30.47 -7.93
N PHE A 405 6.33 30.19 -7.92
CA PHE A 405 5.30 31.19 -8.21
C PHE A 405 5.31 32.32 -7.16
N PHE A 406 4.99 33.53 -7.58
CA PHE A 406 4.93 34.73 -6.74
C PHE A 406 3.72 35.60 -7.10
N GLY A 407 3.60 36.77 -6.47
CA GLY A 407 2.47 37.68 -6.65
C GLY A 407 1.40 37.47 -5.58
N GLU A 408 0.15 37.82 -5.89
CA GLU A 408 -0.97 37.79 -4.94
C GLU A 408 -2.11 36.87 -5.41
N LEU A 409 -2.89 36.35 -4.45
CA LEU A 409 -4.14 35.64 -4.75
C LEU A 409 -5.15 36.61 -5.38
N ALA A 410 -5.84 36.22 -6.45
CA ALA A 410 -6.76 37.10 -7.17
C ALA A 410 -8.23 36.77 -6.85
N GLY A 411 -9.00 37.76 -6.36
CA GLY A 411 -10.39 37.58 -5.91
C GLY A 411 -11.35 37.09 -7.01
N LYS A 412 -10.94 37.24 -8.28
CA LYS A 412 -11.62 36.67 -9.45
C LYS A 412 -11.81 35.14 -9.37
N TRP A 413 -10.97 34.42 -8.62
CA TRP A 413 -11.08 32.97 -8.44
C TRP A 413 -12.29 32.53 -7.60
N GLY A 414 -12.88 33.44 -6.81
CA GLY A 414 -14.20 33.23 -6.20
C GLY A 414 -15.35 33.04 -7.22
N ARG A 415 -15.07 33.17 -8.52
CA ARG A 415 -15.99 32.92 -9.64
C ARG A 415 -15.79 31.54 -10.29
N CYS A 416 -14.80 30.76 -9.86
CA CYS A 416 -14.59 29.37 -10.31
C CYS A 416 -15.54 28.44 -9.52
N GLN A 417 -16.82 28.42 -9.91
CA GLN A 417 -17.90 27.81 -9.11
C GLN A 417 -17.78 26.29 -8.93
N ASN A 418 -17.10 25.58 -9.84
CA ASN A 418 -16.93 24.12 -9.78
C ASN A 418 -15.66 23.67 -9.01
N LEU A 419 -14.88 24.62 -8.47
CA LEU A 419 -13.58 24.33 -7.87
C LEU A 419 -13.74 23.60 -6.54
N THR A 420 -13.23 22.36 -6.47
CA THR A 420 -13.26 21.52 -5.25
C THR A 420 -11.88 21.40 -4.60
N VAL A 421 -10.80 21.53 -5.36
CA VAL A 421 -9.43 21.45 -4.83
C VAL A 421 -8.61 22.67 -5.29
N LEU A 422 -8.08 23.42 -4.34
CA LEU A 422 -7.16 24.53 -4.55
C LEU A 422 -5.92 24.36 -3.68
N VAL A 423 -4.79 24.03 -4.32
CA VAL A 423 -3.52 23.73 -3.65
C VAL A 423 -2.41 24.57 -4.29
N ILE A 424 -1.84 25.51 -3.53
CA ILE A 424 -0.74 26.41 -3.97
C ILE A 424 0.35 26.47 -2.90
N SER A 425 0.50 25.39 -2.12
CA SER A 425 1.45 25.34 -1.01
C SER A 425 2.92 25.33 -1.46
N ASN A 426 3.84 25.74 -0.59
CA ASN A 426 5.28 25.80 -0.86
C ASN A 426 5.61 26.61 -2.13
N ASN A 427 5.34 27.92 -2.07
CA ASN A 427 5.57 28.91 -3.12
C ASN A 427 5.96 30.26 -2.49
N LYS A 428 6.06 31.33 -3.29
CA LYS A 428 6.40 32.71 -2.86
C LYS A 428 5.19 33.65 -2.96
N ILE A 429 3.97 33.12 -2.78
CA ILE A 429 2.73 33.91 -2.87
C ILE A 429 2.62 34.85 -1.66
N SER A 430 2.30 36.12 -1.93
CA SER A 430 2.23 37.22 -0.97
C SER A 430 0.86 37.91 -1.02
N GLY A 431 0.74 39.10 -0.41
CA GLY A 431 -0.55 39.78 -0.27
C GLY A 431 -1.42 39.16 0.82
N SER A 432 -2.73 39.39 0.76
CA SER A 432 -3.69 38.92 1.78
C SER A 432 -4.69 37.92 1.22
N LEU A 433 -5.25 37.04 2.07
CA LEU A 433 -6.39 36.22 1.69
C LEU A 433 -7.60 37.12 1.41
N LEU A 434 -8.14 37.02 0.19
CA LEU A 434 -9.24 37.85 -0.27
C LEU A 434 -10.61 37.26 0.12
N PRO A 435 -11.55 38.08 0.64
CA PRO A 435 -12.90 37.63 1.02
C PRO A 435 -13.66 36.92 -0.10
N GLU A 436 -13.42 37.28 -1.35
CA GLU A 436 -14.09 36.72 -2.53
C GLU A 436 -13.86 35.22 -2.69
N LEU A 437 -12.76 34.65 -2.14
CA LEU A 437 -12.52 33.21 -2.17
C LEU A 437 -13.63 32.43 -1.44
N GLY A 438 -14.29 33.05 -0.44
CA GLY A 438 -15.47 32.51 0.24
C GLY A 438 -16.71 32.34 -0.65
N ASN A 439 -16.67 32.77 -1.91
CA ASN A 439 -17.73 32.53 -2.90
C ASN A 439 -17.53 31.23 -3.71
N ALA A 440 -16.37 30.57 -3.62
CA ALA A 440 -16.10 29.29 -4.26
C ALA A 440 -16.72 28.13 -3.44
N THR A 441 -18.04 28.13 -3.25
CA THR A 441 -18.73 27.32 -2.23
C THR A 441 -18.59 25.80 -2.37
N GLN A 442 -18.14 25.30 -3.53
CA GLN A 442 -17.86 23.88 -3.77
C GLN A 442 -16.48 23.43 -3.27
N LEU A 443 -15.68 24.32 -2.66
CA LEU A 443 -14.31 23.99 -2.26
C LEU A 443 -14.27 22.98 -1.11
N HIS A 444 -13.61 21.85 -1.35
CA HIS A 444 -13.42 20.73 -0.42
C HIS A 444 -12.03 20.76 0.24
N LYS A 445 -10.99 21.14 -0.51
CA LYS A 445 -9.61 21.29 -0.03
C LYS A 445 -9.06 22.66 -0.38
N LEU A 446 -8.54 23.36 0.63
CA LEU A 446 -7.79 24.61 0.49
C LEU A 446 -6.43 24.48 1.20
N ASP A 447 -5.35 24.45 0.43
CA ASP A 447 -3.99 24.45 0.95
C ASP A 447 -3.19 25.61 0.33
N LEU A 448 -2.85 26.58 1.19
CA LEU A 448 -2.03 27.75 0.88
C LEU A 448 -0.81 27.80 1.82
N SER A 449 -0.46 26.68 2.45
CA SER A 449 0.63 26.60 3.43
C SER A 449 2.01 26.90 2.83
N SER A 450 2.99 27.26 3.67
CA SER A 450 4.36 27.57 3.25
C SER A 450 4.42 28.61 2.13
N ASN A 451 3.94 29.81 2.44
CA ASN A 451 3.90 30.97 1.55
C ASN A 451 4.23 32.26 2.34
N LEU A 452 4.03 33.42 1.72
CA LEU A 452 4.29 34.75 2.30
C LEU A 452 2.98 35.54 2.56
N LEU A 453 1.84 34.86 2.66
CA LEU A 453 0.51 35.48 2.83
C LEU A 453 0.43 36.19 4.18
N ALA A 454 -0.11 37.40 4.19
CA ALA A 454 -0.14 38.30 5.35
C ALA A 454 -1.53 38.91 5.60
N GLY A 455 -1.67 39.57 6.76
CA GLY A 455 -2.93 40.17 7.18
C GLY A 455 -3.91 39.13 7.73
N LYS A 456 -5.19 39.48 7.81
CA LYS A 456 -6.21 38.67 8.50
C LYS A 456 -6.77 37.52 7.64
N ILE A 457 -7.19 36.45 8.29
CA ILE A 457 -8.08 35.45 7.70
C ILE A 457 -9.47 36.11 7.49
N PRO A 458 -10.05 36.11 6.28
CA PRO A 458 -11.37 36.68 6.03
C PRO A 458 -12.49 35.75 6.54
N LYS A 459 -13.50 36.33 7.19
CA LYS A 459 -14.65 35.59 7.75
C LYS A 459 -15.50 34.90 6.69
N GLU A 460 -15.44 35.40 5.46
CA GLU A 460 -16.17 34.89 4.30
C GLU A 460 -15.78 33.45 3.95
N LEU A 461 -14.59 32.96 4.37
CA LEU A 461 -14.22 31.55 4.25
C LEU A 461 -15.16 30.61 5.04
N GLY A 462 -15.84 31.10 6.08
CA GLY A 462 -16.86 30.34 6.83
C GLY A 462 -18.10 29.96 6.02
N ARG A 463 -18.19 30.36 4.74
CA ARG A 463 -19.24 29.96 3.79
C ARG A 463 -18.93 28.67 3.03
N LEU A 464 -17.70 28.17 3.11
CA LEU A 464 -17.20 27.02 2.33
C LEU A 464 -17.66 25.70 2.97
N ASN A 465 -18.98 25.46 3.02
CA ASN A 465 -19.59 24.44 3.87
C ASN A 465 -19.13 22.99 3.60
N PHE A 466 -18.58 22.70 2.41
CA PHE A 466 -18.03 21.38 2.04
C PHE A 466 -16.52 21.24 2.31
N LEU A 467 -15.87 22.27 2.87
CA LEU A 467 -14.43 22.29 3.11
C LEU A 467 -14.05 21.33 4.23
N PHE A 468 -13.38 20.22 3.89
CA PHE A 468 -12.87 19.26 4.86
C PHE A 468 -11.40 19.46 5.22
N MET A 469 -10.64 20.21 4.41
CA MET A 469 -9.23 20.53 4.67
C MET A 469 -8.95 22.01 4.47
N LEU A 470 -8.46 22.68 5.52
CA LEU A 470 -7.96 24.05 5.49
C LEU A 470 -6.53 24.12 6.06
N LYS A 471 -5.55 24.39 5.20
CA LYS A 471 -4.14 24.56 5.57
C LYS A 471 -3.64 25.93 5.17
N LEU A 472 -3.31 26.75 6.16
CA LEU A 472 -2.74 28.11 6.02
C LEU A 472 -1.43 28.27 6.81
N ASN A 473 -0.87 27.17 7.31
CA ASN A 473 0.31 27.16 8.15
C ASN A 473 1.57 27.64 7.44
N ASN A 474 2.59 28.07 8.20
CA ASN A 474 3.84 28.62 7.70
C ASN A 474 3.61 29.80 6.73
N ASN A 475 3.01 30.87 7.27
CA ASN A 475 2.69 32.11 6.57
C ASN A 475 2.91 33.31 7.55
N LYS A 476 2.44 34.51 7.18
CA LYS A 476 2.54 35.76 7.96
C LYS A 476 1.16 36.29 8.36
N LEU A 477 0.16 35.41 8.45
CA LEU A 477 -1.22 35.77 8.78
C LEU A 477 -1.30 36.27 10.22
N SER A 478 -2.11 37.29 10.47
CA SER A 478 -2.19 37.98 11.76
C SER A 478 -3.62 38.33 12.14
N SER A 479 -3.78 38.93 13.33
CA SER A 479 -5.08 39.16 13.99
C SER A 479 -5.78 37.86 14.40
N ASN A 480 -7.04 37.96 14.80
CA ASN A 480 -7.80 36.86 15.38
C ASN A 480 -8.35 35.93 14.28
N VAL A 481 -8.49 34.64 14.59
CA VAL A 481 -9.27 33.70 13.75
C VAL A 481 -10.76 34.13 13.79
N PRO A 482 -11.43 34.29 12.64
CA PRO A 482 -12.86 34.62 12.61
C PRO A 482 -13.72 33.53 13.24
N ALA A 483 -14.78 33.94 13.96
CA ALA A 483 -15.73 33.01 14.58
C ALA A 483 -16.47 32.16 13.52
N GLU A 484 -16.68 32.73 12.33
CA GLU A 484 -17.33 32.10 11.18
C GLU A 484 -16.56 30.87 10.66
N ILE A 485 -15.26 30.72 10.94
CA ILE A 485 -14.50 29.50 10.61
C ILE A 485 -15.08 28.28 11.35
N GLY A 486 -15.69 28.46 12.53
CA GLY A 486 -16.38 27.41 13.27
C GLY A 486 -17.65 26.86 12.58
N MET A 487 -18.14 27.52 11.53
CA MET A 487 -19.31 27.08 10.77
C MET A 487 -19.01 26.00 9.72
N LEU A 488 -17.73 25.65 9.51
CA LEU A 488 -17.29 24.64 8.54
C LEU A 488 -17.51 23.23 9.08
N LEU A 489 -18.76 22.75 9.08
CA LEU A 489 -19.16 21.49 9.74
C LEU A 489 -18.49 20.22 9.16
N GLU A 490 -18.06 20.28 7.90
CA GLU A 490 -17.33 19.20 7.21
C GLU A 490 -15.83 19.16 7.51
N LEU A 491 -15.29 20.14 8.24
CA LEU A 491 -13.85 20.29 8.47
C LEU A 491 -13.27 19.12 9.27
N GLN A 492 -12.30 18.43 8.67
CA GLN A 492 -11.52 17.32 9.23
C GLN A 492 -10.11 17.77 9.65
N GLN A 493 -9.49 18.67 8.87
CA GLN A 493 -8.15 19.19 9.17
C GLN A 493 -8.15 20.72 9.15
N LEU A 494 -7.72 21.32 10.26
CA LEU A 494 -7.45 22.76 10.39
C LEU A 494 -6.01 22.96 10.85
N ASP A 495 -5.16 23.45 9.94
CA ASP A 495 -3.77 23.79 10.26
C ASP A 495 -3.49 25.28 9.98
N LEU A 496 -3.24 26.03 11.06
CA LEU A 496 -2.92 27.45 11.06
C LEU A 496 -1.54 27.72 11.72
N ALA A 497 -0.72 26.69 11.92
CA ALA A 497 0.53 26.79 12.66
C ALA A 497 1.56 27.74 12.02
N ALA A 498 2.56 28.19 12.79
CA ALA A 498 3.66 29.05 12.32
C ALA A 498 3.14 30.28 11.55
N ASN A 499 2.41 31.14 12.27
CA ASN A 499 1.84 32.39 11.79
C ASN A 499 1.96 33.47 12.90
N ASN A 500 1.40 34.66 12.64
CA ASN A 500 1.32 35.78 13.59
C ASN A 500 -0.12 35.98 14.13
N LEU A 501 -0.94 34.92 14.16
CA LEU A 501 -2.33 34.99 14.65
C LEU A 501 -2.35 35.28 16.15
N SER A 502 -3.34 36.04 16.61
CA SER A 502 -3.40 36.52 18.00
C SER A 502 -4.83 36.57 18.56
N GLY A 503 -4.96 37.06 19.79
CA GLY A 503 -6.23 37.07 20.51
C GLY A 503 -6.64 35.69 21.03
N PRO A 504 -7.88 35.51 21.49
CA PRO A 504 -8.36 34.23 22.01
C PRO A 504 -8.75 33.25 20.91
N ILE A 505 -8.60 31.95 21.20
CA ILE A 505 -9.14 30.88 20.36
C ILE A 505 -10.69 31.01 20.35
N PRO A 506 -11.35 31.13 19.18
CA PRO A 506 -12.80 31.33 19.12
C PRO A 506 -13.59 30.12 19.68
N ILE A 507 -14.56 30.39 20.55
CA ILE A 507 -15.42 29.34 21.14
C ILE A 507 -16.25 28.59 20.07
N GLN A 508 -16.47 29.22 18.92
CA GLN A 508 -17.17 28.66 17.77
C GLN A 508 -16.40 27.54 17.09
N LEU A 509 -15.06 27.48 17.22
CA LEU A 509 -14.31 26.34 16.70
C LEU A 509 -14.83 25.02 17.30
N GLY A 510 -15.28 25.03 18.56
CA GLY A 510 -15.92 23.88 19.23
C GLY A 510 -17.27 23.42 18.65
N GLN A 511 -17.64 23.84 17.44
CA GLN A 511 -18.83 23.38 16.69
C GLN A 511 -18.50 22.31 15.64
N PHE A 512 -17.23 22.05 15.32
CA PHE A 512 -16.87 21.05 14.31
C PHE A 512 -17.30 19.63 14.72
N SER A 513 -18.03 18.95 13.82
CA SER A 513 -18.50 17.58 14.01
C SER A 513 -17.53 16.50 13.53
N LYS A 514 -16.57 16.86 12.66
CA LYS A 514 -15.70 15.91 11.93
C LYS A 514 -14.20 16.17 12.09
N LEU A 515 -13.81 17.13 12.94
CA LEU A 515 -12.40 17.54 13.06
C LEU A 515 -11.56 16.43 13.70
N GLN A 516 -10.52 16.02 12.97
CA GLN A 516 -9.50 15.05 13.38
C GLN A 516 -8.20 15.75 13.79
N LEU A 517 -7.80 16.80 13.07
CA LEU A 517 -6.56 17.54 13.33
C LEU A 517 -6.84 19.03 13.58
N LEU A 518 -6.40 19.52 14.74
CA LEU A 518 -6.35 20.94 15.08
C LEU A 518 -4.91 21.35 15.41
N ASN A 519 -4.28 22.10 14.52
CA ASN A 519 -2.93 22.61 14.71
C ASN A 519 -2.92 24.15 14.69
N LEU A 520 -2.66 24.76 15.84
CA LEU A 520 -2.54 26.21 16.06
C LEU A 520 -1.14 26.61 16.58
N ARG A 521 -0.17 25.69 16.50
CA ARG A 521 1.20 25.85 17.04
C ARG A 521 1.90 27.12 16.56
N ASN A 522 2.80 27.67 17.37
CA ASN A 522 3.72 28.75 16.99
C ASN A 522 2.96 29.97 16.43
N ASN A 523 2.20 30.60 17.31
CA ASN A 523 1.37 31.78 17.07
C ASN A 523 1.41 32.67 18.32
N SER A 524 0.51 33.66 18.42
CA SER A 524 0.34 34.54 19.58
C SER A 524 -1.07 34.44 20.18
N PHE A 525 -1.68 33.25 20.13
CA PHE A 525 -2.98 33.00 20.77
C PHE A 525 -2.87 33.17 22.28
N SER A 526 -3.87 33.80 22.90
CA SER A 526 -3.83 34.26 24.30
C SER A 526 -5.13 34.02 25.04
N GLY A 527 -5.11 34.11 26.37
CA GLY A 527 -6.28 33.79 27.20
C GLY A 527 -6.47 32.28 27.38
N LYS A 528 -7.67 31.87 27.80
CA LYS A 528 -7.95 30.46 28.17
C LYS A 528 -8.22 29.58 26.96
N ILE A 529 -7.85 28.31 27.07
CA ILE A 529 -8.31 27.24 26.16
C ILE A 529 -9.85 27.11 26.31
N PRO A 530 -10.65 27.22 25.24
CA PRO A 530 -12.09 27.05 25.31
C PRO A 530 -12.50 25.61 25.68
N TYR A 531 -13.36 25.44 26.68
CA TYR A 531 -13.88 24.12 27.07
C TYR A 531 -14.68 23.44 25.93
N GLN A 532 -15.17 24.22 24.97
CA GLN A 532 -15.86 23.73 23.78
C GLN A 532 -14.95 22.90 22.85
N ILE A 533 -13.62 23.03 22.94
CA ILE A 533 -12.69 22.13 22.23
C ILE A 533 -12.92 20.69 22.68
N GLY A 534 -13.24 20.45 23.96
CA GLY A 534 -13.62 19.15 24.49
C GLY A 534 -14.96 18.58 23.97
N LYS A 535 -15.50 19.10 22.87
CA LYS A 535 -16.70 18.56 22.21
C LYS A 535 -16.43 17.86 20.87
N PHE A 536 -15.19 17.87 20.39
CA PHE A 536 -14.84 17.22 19.13
C PHE A 536 -14.91 15.70 19.28
N PRO A 537 -15.84 15.00 18.59
CA PRO A 537 -16.05 13.57 18.79
C PRO A 537 -14.95 12.71 18.14
N SER A 538 -14.22 13.27 17.17
CA SER A 538 -13.28 12.57 16.30
C SER A 538 -11.88 13.18 16.29
N LEU A 539 -11.53 14.04 17.24
CA LEU A 539 -10.21 14.67 17.27
C LEU A 539 -9.14 13.66 17.65
N GLU A 540 -8.15 13.50 16.78
CA GLU A 540 -7.01 12.58 16.87
C GLU A 540 -5.72 13.31 17.23
N SER A 541 -5.57 14.57 16.80
CA SER A 541 -4.39 15.40 17.06
C SER A 541 -4.77 16.84 17.43
N LEU A 542 -4.20 17.31 18.55
CA LEU A 542 -4.34 18.66 19.07
C LEU A 542 -2.96 19.25 19.40
N ASP A 543 -2.51 20.24 18.63
CA ASP A 543 -1.30 21.00 18.89
C ASP A 543 -1.62 22.49 19.05
N LEU A 544 -1.49 23.00 20.27
CA LEU A 544 -1.62 24.42 20.63
C LEU A 544 -0.29 24.99 21.16
N SER A 545 0.83 24.28 20.95
CA SER A 545 2.12 24.63 21.54
C SER A 545 2.69 25.97 21.03
N GLN A 546 3.66 26.53 21.74
CA GLN A 546 4.36 27.77 21.35
C GLN A 546 3.37 28.94 21.14
N ASN A 547 2.62 29.28 22.19
CA ASN A 547 1.60 30.33 22.21
C ASN A 547 1.63 31.09 23.55
N LEU A 548 0.67 32.00 23.77
CA LEU A 548 0.50 32.82 24.98
C LEU A 548 -0.75 32.38 25.78
N LEU A 549 -1.19 31.13 25.65
CA LEU A 549 -2.38 30.62 26.33
C LEU A 549 -2.16 30.54 27.83
N ALA A 550 -3.17 30.91 28.62
CA ALA A 550 -3.03 31.08 30.07
C ALA A 550 -4.27 30.65 30.85
N GLY A 551 -4.06 30.29 32.12
CA GLY A 551 -5.10 29.76 33.00
C GLY A 551 -5.17 28.24 32.99
N GLU A 552 -6.23 27.70 33.60
CA GLU A 552 -6.43 26.27 33.85
C GLU A 552 -6.85 25.47 32.61
N LEU A 553 -6.44 24.20 32.58
CA LEU A 553 -6.84 23.21 31.59
C LEU A 553 -8.33 22.82 31.77
N PRO A 554 -9.19 22.94 30.74
CA PRO A 554 -10.60 22.56 30.86
C PRO A 554 -10.80 21.06 31.09
N SER A 555 -11.61 20.71 32.10
CA SER A 555 -11.95 19.32 32.44
C SER A 555 -12.70 18.58 31.33
N GLU A 556 -13.32 19.34 30.43
CA GLU A 556 -14.11 18.89 29.29
C GLU A 556 -13.24 18.26 28.20
N LEU A 557 -11.93 18.54 28.15
CA LEU A 557 -11.01 17.89 27.21
C LEU A 557 -10.98 16.37 27.38
N ARG A 558 -11.38 15.83 28.55
CA ARG A 558 -11.52 14.38 28.77
C ARG A 558 -12.48 13.67 27.81
N ASN A 559 -13.41 14.42 27.20
CA ASN A 559 -14.39 13.86 26.28
C ASN A 559 -13.81 13.58 24.87
N LEU A 560 -12.55 13.99 24.61
CA LEU A 560 -11.85 13.77 23.33
C LEU A 560 -11.38 12.32 23.21
N ARG A 561 -12.32 11.40 22.96
CA ARG A 561 -12.11 9.94 23.02
C ARG A 561 -11.24 9.36 21.92
N MET A 562 -10.96 10.10 20.85
CA MET A 562 -10.07 9.66 19.77
C MET A 562 -8.69 10.33 19.84
N LEU A 563 -8.42 11.16 20.85
CA LEU A 563 -7.21 11.98 20.89
C LEU A 563 -5.99 11.13 21.21
N GLU A 564 -5.05 11.08 20.27
CA GLU A 564 -3.78 10.38 20.39
C GLU A 564 -2.64 11.36 20.70
N THR A 565 -2.56 12.46 19.97
CA THR A 565 -1.52 13.49 20.13
C THR A 565 -2.07 14.73 20.83
N PHE A 566 -1.46 15.11 21.96
CA PHE A 566 -1.89 16.26 22.76
C PHE A 566 -0.68 17.12 23.18
N ASN A 567 -0.40 18.18 22.41
CA ASN A 567 0.70 19.10 22.68
C ASN A 567 0.18 20.50 23.05
N LEU A 568 0.52 20.96 24.25
CA LEU A 568 0.26 22.32 24.75
C LEU A 568 1.54 23.01 25.27
N SER A 569 2.73 22.52 24.92
CA SER A 569 3.98 23.03 25.47
C SER A 569 4.30 24.46 25.08
N HIS A 570 5.23 25.10 25.79
CA HIS A 570 5.61 26.51 25.58
C HIS A 570 4.39 27.44 25.58
N ASN A 571 3.67 27.45 26.70
CA ASN A 571 2.53 28.32 26.97
C ASN A 571 2.62 28.88 28.40
N ASN A 572 1.59 29.58 28.86
CA ASN A 572 1.49 30.17 30.20
C ASN A 572 0.34 29.54 31.01
N LEU A 573 0.04 28.26 30.76
CA LEU A 573 -1.04 27.51 31.42
C LEU A 573 -0.69 27.26 32.88
N SER A 574 -1.68 27.31 33.77
CA SER A 574 -1.47 27.33 35.23
C SER A 574 -2.49 26.48 35.99
N GLY A 575 -2.18 26.17 37.25
CA GLY A 575 -3.00 25.30 38.09
C GLY A 575 -2.73 23.82 37.83
N SER A 576 -3.67 22.96 38.26
CA SER A 576 -3.50 21.51 38.19
C SER A 576 -4.03 20.87 36.91
N ILE A 577 -3.35 19.82 36.45
CA ILE A 577 -3.88 18.93 35.42
C ILE A 577 -5.13 18.23 35.99
N PRO A 578 -6.30 18.30 35.32
CA PRO A 578 -7.52 17.68 35.83
C PRO A 578 -7.36 16.17 36.00
N SER A 579 -7.65 15.63 37.19
CA SER A 579 -7.54 14.19 37.46
C SER A 579 -8.46 13.34 36.57
N VAL A 580 -9.52 13.94 36.03
CA VAL A 580 -10.40 13.30 35.05
C VAL A 580 -9.74 13.00 33.69
N PHE A 581 -8.51 13.47 33.45
CA PHE A 581 -7.71 13.07 32.28
C PHE A 581 -7.17 11.62 32.39
N GLU A 582 -7.31 10.96 33.54
CA GLU A 582 -7.12 9.50 33.67
C GLU A 582 -8.13 8.69 32.82
N GLU A 583 -9.22 9.32 32.36
CA GLU A 583 -10.21 8.73 31.44
C GLU A 583 -9.82 8.84 29.95
N MET A 584 -8.71 9.51 29.61
CA MET A 584 -8.27 9.77 28.23
C MET A 584 -7.37 8.64 27.68
N TRP A 585 -7.93 7.44 27.56
CA TRP A 585 -7.17 6.21 27.27
C TRP A 585 -6.52 6.13 25.89
N SER A 586 -6.97 6.93 24.93
CA SER A 586 -6.44 6.94 23.55
C SER A 586 -5.15 7.75 23.39
N LEU A 587 -4.75 8.54 24.39
CA LEU A 587 -3.54 9.34 24.33
C LEU A 587 -2.30 8.45 24.20
N THR A 588 -1.47 8.74 23.21
CA THR A 588 -0.17 8.09 22.96
C THR A 588 1.00 9.06 23.10
N SER A 589 0.78 10.36 22.84
CA SER A 589 1.79 11.41 22.96
C SER A 589 1.24 12.63 23.69
N VAL A 590 1.92 13.04 24.77
CA VAL A 590 1.55 14.21 25.57
C VAL A 590 2.79 15.07 25.82
N ASP A 591 2.71 16.36 25.51
CA ASP A 591 3.73 17.35 25.82
C ASP A 591 3.08 18.59 26.44
N LEU A 592 3.39 18.83 27.72
CA LEU A 592 2.95 20.00 28.49
C LEU A 592 4.15 20.78 29.06
N SER A 593 5.36 20.54 28.53
CA SER A 593 6.59 21.20 28.95
C SER A 593 6.51 22.73 28.80
N TYR A 594 7.34 23.48 29.52
CA TYR A 594 7.41 24.95 29.50
C TYR A 594 6.05 25.62 29.73
N ASN A 595 5.48 25.40 30.92
CA ASN A 595 4.20 25.96 31.39
C ASN A 595 4.29 26.32 32.91
N GLN A 596 3.20 26.75 33.54
CA GLN A 596 3.13 27.05 34.98
C GLN A 596 2.28 26.03 35.78
N LEU A 597 2.21 24.77 35.34
CA LEU A 597 1.36 23.76 35.97
C LEU A 597 1.93 23.26 37.32
N GLU A 598 1.03 22.81 38.20
CA GLU A 598 1.36 22.35 39.55
C GLU A 598 0.47 21.20 40.05
N GLY A 599 0.94 20.40 41.01
CA GLY A 599 0.18 19.30 41.59
C GLY A 599 0.41 17.93 40.92
N PRO A 600 -0.44 16.94 41.20
CA PRO A 600 -0.24 15.56 40.77
C PRO A 600 -0.51 15.34 39.27
N LEU A 601 0.26 14.45 38.65
CA LEU A 601 -0.05 13.93 37.31
C LEU A 601 -1.21 12.90 37.33
N PRO A 602 -2.04 12.85 36.27
CA PRO A 602 -2.91 11.71 35.98
C PRO A 602 -2.12 10.40 35.86
N ASN A 603 -2.60 9.32 36.49
CA ASN A 603 -1.94 8.02 36.49
C ASN A 603 -2.27 7.16 35.26
N ILE A 604 -1.90 7.63 34.06
CA ILE A 604 -1.97 6.86 32.81
C ILE A 604 -0.63 6.95 32.04
N LYS A 605 -0.34 5.94 31.20
CA LYS A 605 0.95 5.79 30.49
C LYS A 605 1.38 7.07 29.77
N ALA A 606 0.48 7.69 29.01
CA ALA A 606 0.76 8.92 28.26
C ALA A 606 1.24 10.09 29.12
N PHE A 607 0.76 10.23 30.37
CA PHE A 607 1.22 11.28 31.31
C PHE A 607 2.46 10.85 32.10
N ILE A 608 2.68 9.54 32.29
CA ILE A 608 3.90 8.99 32.89
C ILE A 608 5.10 9.21 31.95
N GLU A 609 4.90 9.08 30.64
CA GLU A 609 5.92 9.22 29.60
C GLU A 609 5.96 10.62 28.95
N ALA A 610 5.13 11.56 29.42
CA ALA A 610 5.02 12.91 28.89
C ALA A 610 6.29 13.77 29.10
N SER A 611 6.53 14.69 28.15
CA SER A 611 7.42 15.85 28.33
C SER A 611 6.73 16.90 29.21
N LEU A 612 7.37 17.23 30.33
CA LEU A 612 6.79 18.02 31.44
C LEU A 612 7.77 19.03 32.05
N GLU A 613 8.95 19.18 31.43
CA GLU A 613 10.05 20.04 31.87
C GLU A 613 9.59 21.49 32.09
N ASN A 614 10.29 22.21 32.97
CA ASN A 614 10.03 23.65 33.20
C ASN A 614 8.57 23.98 33.56
N ASN A 615 7.91 23.12 34.35
CA ASN A 615 6.66 23.42 35.04
C ASN A 615 6.90 23.82 36.51
N LYS A 616 5.95 24.58 37.08
CA LYS A 616 6.09 25.25 38.39
C LYS A 616 6.27 24.28 39.57
N ALA A 617 5.37 23.29 39.69
CA ALA A 617 5.38 22.35 40.81
C ALA A 617 4.61 21.05 40.51
N LEU A 618 4.78 20.49 39.31
CA LEU A 618 4.25 19.16 38.99
C LEU A 618 4.96 18.08 39.83
N CYS A 619 4.22 17.06 40.24
CA CYS A 619 4.73 15.89 40.95
C CYS A 619 4.01 14.62 40.48
N GLY A 620 4.66 13.46 40.55
CA GLY A 620 4.04 12.22 40.08
C GLY A 620 5.03 11.09 39.85
N ASN A 621 4.57 10.07 39.16
CA ASN A 621 5.35 8.89 38.76
C ASN A 621 5.89 9.06 37.33
N ASN A 622 6.64 10.13 37.09
CA ASN A 622 7.31 10.45 35.82
C ASN A 622 8.80 10.65 36.13
N THR A 623 9.69 10.19 35.25
CA THR A 623 11.15 10.15 35.47
C THR A 623 11.78 11.53 35.69
N SER A 624 11.19 12.59 35.15
CA SER A 624 11.65 13.98 35.24
C SER A 624 11.09 14.74 36.45
N LEU A 625 10.21 14.14 37.26
CA LEU A 625 9.52 14.81 38.38
C LEU A 625 9.82 14.20 39.75
N LYS A 626 9.56 14.98 40.80
CA LYS A 626 9.63 14.51 42.19
C LYS A 626 8.33 13.79 42.58
N PRO A 627 8.39 12.73 43.41
CA PRO A 627 7.19 12.13 44.00
C PRO A 627 6.37 13.14 44.80
N CYS A 628 5.05 13.07 44.71
CA CYS A 628 4.17 13.99 45.44
C CYS A 628 4.33 13.85 46.96
N PRO A 629 4.29 14.97 47.72
CA PRO A 629 4.48 14.93 49.17
C PRO A 629 3.31 14.24 49.88
N ILE A 630 3.57 13.05 50.44
CA ILE A 630 2.60 12.28 51.21
C ILE A 630 2.21 13.06 52.49
N PRO A 631 0.90 13.28 52.77
CA PRO A 631 0.45 13.93 54.00
C PRO A 631 0.86 13.13 55.25
N LYS A 632 1.79 13.67 56.06
CA LYS A 632 2.28 13.02 57.29
C LYS A 632 1.18 12.92 58.35
N LYS A 633 0.52 11.77 58.45
CA LYS A 633 -0.23 11.40 59.67
C LYS A 633 0.74 11.25 60.85
N LYS A 634 0.58 12.09 61.88
CA LYS A 634 1.33 11.96 63.14
C LYS A 634 0.90 10.68 63.86
N VAL A 635 1.87 9.86 64.26
CA VAL A 635 1.70 8.80 65.27
C VAL A 635 2.84 8.95 66.28
N HIS A 636 2.51 9.00 67.57
CA HIS A 636 3.49 8.94 68.65
C HIS A 636 3.89 7.47 68.90
N GLY A 637 5.18 7.22 69.12
CA GLY A 637 5.66 5.91 69.58
C GLY A 637 5.73 5.83 71.11
N VAL A 638 6.04 4.63 71.61
CA VAL A 638 7.26 4.31 72.38
C VAL A 638 7.32 2.78 72.58
N GLU A 639 8.54 2.28 72.75
CA GLU A 639 8.91 0.86 72.75
C GLU A 639 8.58 0.13 74.07
N ILE A 640 8.60 -1.20 74.05
CA ILE A 640 9.51 -2.03 74.88
C ILE A 640 9.50 -3.47 74.37
N LEU A 641 10.66 -4.14 74.45
CA LEU A 641 10.94 -5.46 73.88
C LEU A 641 10.30 -6.63 74.65
N VAL A 642 10.03 -7.70 73.87
CA VAL A 642 10.05 -9.12 74.28
C VAL A 642 9.14 -9.52 75.45
N VAL A 643 7.94 -10.03 75.11
CA VAL A 643 7.44 -11.37 75.51
C VAL A 643 6.15 -11.68 74.74
N MET A 644 5.88 -12.96 74.47
CA MET A 644 4.67 -13.54 73.83
C MET A 644 4.60 -13.63 72.29
N SER A 645 5.20 -14.71 71.79
CA SER A 645 4.83 -15.44 70.57
C SER A 645 3.40 -16.03 70.61
N ILE A 646 2.37 -15.25 70.96
CA ILE A 646 1.02 -15.77 71.29
C ILE A 646 -0.15 -15.08 70.55
N SER A 647 -0.04 -13.83 70.10
CA SER A 647 -1.23 -13.10 69.58
C SER A 647 -1.74 -13.59 68.20
N GLY A 648 -0.83 -13.96 67.28
CA GLY A 648 -1.21 -14.45 65.95
C GLY A 648 -1.84 -15.84 65.96
N THR A 649 -1.34 -16.73 66.81
CA THR A 649 -1.93 -18.05 67.07
C THR A 649 -3.27 -17.92 67.80
N LEU A 650 -3.44 -16.96 68.71
CA LEU A 650 -4.71 -16.77 69.42
C LEU A 650 -5.87 -16.42 68.47
N PHE A 651 -5.66 -15.56 67.47
CA PHE A 651 -6.75 -15.19 66.54
C PHE A 651 -7.18 -16.36 65.64
N LEU A 652 -6.22 -17.19 65.20
CA LEU A 652 -6.51 -18.37 64.40
C LEU A 652 -7.20 -19.47 65.23
N PHE A 653 -6.75 -19.68 66.48
CA PHE A 653 -7.41 -20.60 67.42
C PHE A 653 -8.79 -20.10 67.86
N LEU A 654 -9.02 -18.79 67.99
CA LEU A 654 -10.34 -18.24 68.33
C LEU A 654 -11.34 -18.49 67.18
N PHE A 655 -10.93 -18.31 65.93
CA PHE A 655 -11.76 -18.60 64.76
C PHE A 655 -12.08 -20.10 64.63
N ILE A 656 -11.08 -20.97 64.84
CA ILE A 656 -11.27 -22.43 64.82
C ILE A 656 -12.13 -22.90 66.00
N ALA A 657 -11.94 -22.34 67.20
CA ALA A 657 -12.75 -22.65 68.37
C ALA A 657 -14.21 -22.20 68.21
N VAL A 658 -14.47 -21.01 67.65
CA VAL A 658 -15.84 -20.56 67.36
C VAL A 658 -16.50 -21.43 66.28
N ALA A 659 -15.78 -21.80 65.22
CA ALA A 659 -16.29 -22.71 64.19
C ALA A 659 -16.60 -24.13 64.73
N LEU A 660 -15.77 -24.64 65.64
CA LEU A 660 -16.00 -25.92 66.32
C LEU A 660 -17.11 -25.84 67.38
N PHE A 661 -17.25 -24.71 68.08
CA PHE A 661 -18.31 -24.46 69.06
C PHE A 661 -19.69 -24.35 68.39
N ILE A 662 -19.78 -23.71 67.21
CA ILE A 662 -20.99 -23.70 66.39
C ILE A 662 -21.33 -25.12 65.90
N ARG A 663 -20.34 -25.90 65.45
CA ARG A 663 -20.53 -27.32 65.09
C ARG A 663 -20.94 -28.20 66.27
N GLN A 664 -20.44 -27.96 67.49
CA GLN A 664 -20.85 -28.71 68.68
C GLN A 664 -22.24 -28.30 69.20
N LYS A 665 -22.62 -27.03 69.09
CA LYS A 665 -23.95 -26.54 69.51
C LYS A 665 -25.09 -27.04 68.62
N ILE A 666 -24.81 -27.33 67.34
CA ILE A 666 -25.77 -28.00 66.43
C ILE A 666 -25.84 -29.52 66.67
N ARG A 667 -24.76 -30.15 67.16
CA ARG A 667 -24.68 -31.61 67.38
C ARG A 667 -25.22 -32.08 68.75
N ARG A 668 -25.77 -31.18 69.57
CA ARG A 668 -26.30 -31.50 70.91
C ARG A 668 -27.61 -30.77 71.23
N ASN A 669 -28.56 -30.82 70.31
CA ASN A 669 -29.96 -30.64 70.69
C ASN A 669 -30.92 -31.58 69.92
N ARG A 670 -31.16 -32.71 70.59
CA ARG A 670 -32.35 -33.58 70.52
C ARG A 670 -32.50 -34.57 69.36
N ASN A 671 -32.45 -35.83 69.78
CA ASN A 671 -33.02 -37.01 69.15
C ASN A 671 -34.53 -36.81 68.83
N GLU A 672 -34.95 -37.38 67.70
CA GLU A 672 -36.15 -38.22 67.41
C GLU A 672 -37.39 -38.25 68.35
N PRO A 673 -38.58 -38.70 67.89
CA PRO A 673 -39.06 -39.00 66.50
C PRO A 673 -40.47 -38.40 66.18
N GLY A 674 -41.03 -38.70 64.98
CA GLY A 674 -42.51 -38.80 64.81
C GLY A 674 -43.22 -37.99 63.71
N GLU A 675 -43.32 -38.59 62.52
CA GLU A 675 -44.35 -38.50 61.45
C GLU A 675 -45.37 -37.35 61.24
N SER A 676 -45.44 -36.93 59.96
CA SER A 676 -46.64 -36.66 59.12
C SER A 676 -47.42 -35.33 59.24
N GLY A 677 -47.96 -34.85 58.09
CA GLY A 677 -49.14 -33.95 58.06
C GLY A 677 -49.10 -32.64 57.26
N ALA A 678 -49.10 -32.72 55.92
CA ALA A 678 -49.88 -31.90 54.97
C ALA A 678 -50.05 -30.33 55.06
N LEU A 679 -49.69 -29.68 53.94
CA LEU A 679 -50.46 -28.68 53.15
C LEU A 679 -50.65 -27.19 53.57
N SER A 680 -50.50 -26.33 52.53
CA SER A 680 -51.09 -24.97 52.29
C SER A 680 -50.72 -23.81 53.24
N HIS A 681 -50.15 -22.69 52.75
CA HIS A 681 -50.79 -21.53 52.07
C HIS A 681 -51.77 -20.74 53.00
N ASP A 682 -51.76 -19.40 53.10
CA ASP A 682 -51.10 -18.37 52.27
C ASP A 682 -51.07 -16.96 52.95
N GLY A 683 -50.20 -16.05 52.46
CA GLY A 683 -50.27 -14.58 52.63
C GLY A 683 -49.76 -13.93 53.94
N LYS A 684 -49.17 -12.72 53.96
CA LYS A 684 -48.97 -11.69 52.90
C LYS A 684 -47.91 -10.62 53.29
N LYS A 685 -47.32 -9.95 52.27
CA LYS A 685 -46.48 -8.69 52.29
C LYS A 685 -45.05 -8.82 52.86
N ALA A 686 -43.95 -8.32 52.29
CA ALA A 686 -43.71 -7.22 51.33
C ALA A 686 -42.28 -7.26 50.69
N THR A 687 -42.07 -6.47 49.62
CA THR A 687 -40.80 -5.92 49.08
C THR A 687 -39.68 -6.81 48.50
N GLU A 688 -39.07 -6.26 47.43
CA GLU A 688 -37.78 -6.59 46.76
C GLU A 688 -37.59 -7.89 45.95
N SER A 689 -36.80 -7.74 44.87
CA SER A 689 -36.18 -8.74 43.99
C SER A 689 -37.10 -9.71 43.21
N HIS A 690 -37.00 -9.69 41.87
CA HIS A 690 -36.39 -10.80 41.11
C HIS A 690 -36.26 -10.51 39.61
N SER A 691 -35.06 -10.76 39.06
CA SER A 691 -34.84 -10.86 37.62
C SER A 691 -35.06 -12.28 37.11
N ARG A 692 -35.84 -12.37 36.02
CA ARG A 692 -35.78 -13.34 34.91
C ARG A 692 -35.09 -14.71 35.17
N ARG A 693 -35.90 -15.76 35.18
CA ARG A 693 -35.54 -17.10 34.69
C ARG A 693 -36.65 -17.66 33.81
N LEU A 694 -36.44 -17.65 32.49
CA LEU A 694 -36.79 -18.73 31.53
C LEU A 694 -36.24 -18.37 30.13
N PHE A 695 -36.05 -19.38 29.27
CA PHE A 695 -35.47 -19.32 27.90
C PHE A 695 -34.00 -18.82 27.87
N PHE A 696 -32.97 -19.65 27.64
CA PHE A 696 -32.83 -20.66 26.60
C PHE A 696 -31.94 -21.85 27.05
N VAL A 697 -32.33 -23.07 26.66
CA VAL A 697 -31.48 -24.27 26.69
C VAL A 697 -31.23 -24.69 25.24
N ASN A 698 -30.18 -24.15 24.63
CA ASN A 698 -29.45 -24.65 23.45
C ASN A 698 -28.45 -23.56 23.03
N GLU A 699 -27.16 -23.77 23.28
CA GLU A 699 -25.97 -23.05 22.72
C GLU A 699 -24.65 -23.39 23.46
N PHE A 700 -24.66 -24.26 24.49
CA PHE A 700 -23.44 -24.60 25.26
C PHE A 700 -22.78 -25.96 24.93
N THR A 701 -23.26 -26.66 23.89
CA THR A 701 -22.72 -27.96 23.43
C THR A 701 -21.76 -27.85 22.24
N LYS A 702 -21.40 -26.64 21.78
CA LYS A 702 -20.59 -26.43 20.56
C LYS A 702 -19.20 -25.80 20.75
N LEU A 703 -18.81 -25.46 21.99
CA LEU A 703 -17.48 -24.92 22.32
C LEU A 703 -16.59 -25.89 23.11
N GLY A 704 -17.04 -27.14 23.31
CA GLY A 704 -16.30 -28.18 24.05
C GLY A 704 -15.43 -29.11 23.19
N SER A 705 -15.21 -28.80 21.91
CA SER A 705 -14.66 -29.76 20.92
C SER A 705 -13.41 -29.29 20.16
N LEU A 706 -12.72 -28.24 20.61
CA LEU A 706 -11.61 -27.66 19.83
C LEU A 706 -10.35 -27.25 20.63
N LEU A 707 -10.08 -27.88 21.77
CA LEU A 707 -8.75 -27.90 22.40
C LEU A 707 -8.61 -29.08 23.38
N LYS A 708 -8.15 -30.22 22.87
CA LYS A 708 -7.45 -31.26 23.64
C LYS A 708 -6.03 -31.34 23.13
N ILE A 709 -5.12 -30.64 23.79
CA ILE A 709 -3.69 -30.96 23.70
C ILE A 709 -3.43 -32.00 24.79
N LEU A 710 -2.92 -33.15 24.39
CA LEU A 710 -2.43 -34.19 25.28
C LEU A 710 -0.96 -33.88 25.61
N ASP A 711 -0.49 -34.30 26.77
CA ASP A 711 0.95 -34.49 26.98
C ASP A 711 1.46 -35.72 26.23
N ASP A 712 2.78 -35.92 26.20
CA ASP A 712 3.44 -37.01 25.47
C ASP A 712 3.04 -38.43 25.95
N GLU A 713 2.27 -38.55 27.05
CA GLU A 713 1.70 -39.81 27.55
C GLU A 713 0.16 -39.91 27.41
N GLY A 714 -0.50 -38.94 26.79
CA GLY A 714 -1.92 -39.04 26.47
C GLY A 714 -2.89 -38.70 27.61
N LYS A 715 -2.49 -37.94 28.62
CA LYS A 715 -3.38 -37.51 29.72
C LYS A 715 -3.90 -36.08 29.56
N VAL A 716 -5.07 -35.86 30.15
CA VAL A 716 -5.71 -34.53 30.24
C VAL A 716 -5.37 -33.92 31.60
N LEU A 717 -4.74 -32.75 31.60
CA LEU A 717 -4.46 -31.97 32.81
C LEU A 717 -5.69 -31.17 33.22
N GLU A 718 -6.27 -31.47 34.40
CA GLU A 718 -7.27 -30.61 35.03
C GLU A 718 -6.62 -29.34 35.60
N PHE A 719 -7.13 -28.16 35.22
CA PHE A 719 -6.75 -26.86 35.80
C PHE A 719 -7.90 -26.26 36.63
N GLU A 720 -7.57 -25.62 37.75
CA GLU A 720 -8.52 -25.08 38.74
C GLU A 720 -9.44 -23.95 38.22
N TRP A 721 -10.49 -24.30 37.48
CA TRP A 721 -11.51 -23.37 36.96
C TRP A 721 -12.18 -22.51 38.05
N ALA A 722 -12.33 -23.07 39.26
CA ALA A 722 -13.07 -22.45 40.36
C ALA A 722 -12.46 -21.13 40.89
N LYS A 723 -11.14 -20.92 40.75
CA LYS A 723 -10.47 -19.68 41.20
C LYS A 723 -10.81 -18.48 40.32
N TRP A 724 -10.80 -18.67 39.01
CA TRP A 724 -10.93 -17.60 38.01
C TRP A 724 -12.35 -17.04 37.91
N VAL A 725 -13.37 -17.89 38.11
CA VAL A 725 -14.77 -17.46 38.23
C VAL A 725 -14.97 -16.47 39.39
N ASN A 726 -14.18 -16.58 40.46
CA ASN A 726 -14.29 -15.70 41.63
C ASN A 726 -13.61 -14.34 41.41
N VAL A 727 -12.52 -14.29 40.66
CA VAL A 727 -11.82 -13.02 40.31
C VAL A 727 -12.58 -12.25 39.24
N SER A 728 -13.13 -12.93 38.22
CA SER A 728 -14.04 -12.30 37.24
C SER A 728 -15.26 -11.67 37.92
N ARG A 729 -15.83 -12.34 38.94
CA ARG A 729 -16.92 -11.78 39.78
C ARG A 729 -16.54 -10.57 40.64
N GLN A 730 -15.26 -10.37 40.95
CA GLN A 730 -14.79 -9.23 41.75
C GLN A 730 -14.34 -8.05 40.90
N THR A 731 -13.84 -8.30 39.69
CA THR A 731 -13.30 -7.28 38.78
C THR A 731 -14.30 -6.81 37.72
N GLY A 732 -15.38 -7.57 37.47
CA GLY A 732 -16.37 -7.26 36.42
C GLY A 732 -15.92 -7.62 35.00
N LEU A 733 -14.65 -7.98 34.82
CA LEU A 733 -14.07 -8.44 33.57
C LEU A 733 -14.49 -9.88 33.27
N ASN A 734 -14.69 -10.20 32.00
CA ASN A 734 -15.03 -11.55 31.56
C ASN A 734 -13.80 -12.49 31.63
N LEU A 735 -14.03 -13.80 31.53
CA LEU A 735 -12.96 -14.79 31.73
C LEU A 735 -11.84 -14.69 30.67
N GLN A 736 -12.16 -14.25 29.45
CA GLN A 736 -11.22 -14.00 28.36
C GLN A 736 -10.35 -12.76 28.64
N GLU A 737 -10.94 -11.70 29.18
CA GLU A 737 -10.22 -10.48 29.57
C GLU A 737 -9.23 -10.74 30.70
N LEU A 738 -9.58 -11.59 31.68
CA LEU A 738 -8.64 -12.04 32.71
C LEU A 738 -7.46 -12.82 32.12
N LEU A 739 -7.72 -13.76 31.21
CA LEU A 739 -6.66 -14.53 30.53
C LEU A 739 -5.74 -13.61 29.71
N ASN A 740 -6.29 -12.57 29.09
CA ASN A 740 -5.55 -11.58 28.30
C ASN A 740 -4.60 -10.68 29.12
N THR A 741 -4.56 -10.76 30.45
CA THR A 741 -3.66 -9.93 31.29
C THR A 741 -2.38 -10.62 31.76
N LEU A 742 -2.19 -11.91 31.47
CA LEU A 742 -1.06 -12.70 31.98
C LEU A 742 0.19 -12.61 31.06
N PRO A 743 1.38 -12.19 31.57
CA PRO A 743 2.64 -12.24 30.81
C PRO A 743 2.99 -13.65 30.33
N GLN A 744 2.62 -14.66 31.13
CA GLN A 744 2.76 -16.08 30.82
C GLN A 744 2.06 -16.51 29.52
N VAL A 745 1.13 -15.72 28.97
CA VAL A 745 0.50 -16.00 27.68
C VAL A 745 1.43 -15.63 26.52
N ARG A 746 2.07 -14.44 26.54
CA ARG A 746 3.06 -14.07 25.50
C ARG A 746 4.24 -15.03 25.50
N GLU A 747 4.77 -15.39 26.67
CA GLU A 747 5.86 -16.37 26.78
C GLU A 747 5.49 -17.73 26.14
N ARG A 748 4.24 -18.19 26.32
CA ARG A 748 3.74 -19.43 25.70
C ARG A 748 3.50 -19.29 24.21
N GLU A 749 2.93 -18.17 23.74
CA GLU A 749 2.74 -17.89 22.31
C GLU A 749 4.09 -17.85 21.56
N VAL A 750 5.05 -17.10 22.11
CA VAL A 750 6.43 -17.00 21.59
C VAL A 750 7.11 -18.35 21.57
N LYS A 751 7.07 -19.10 22.70
CA LYS A 751 7.67 -20.43 22.77
C LYS A 751 7.01 -21.40 21.80
N ALA A 752 5.68 -21.38 21.66
CA ALA A 752 4.97 -22.25 20.72
C ALA A 752 5.33 -21.94 19.26
N LEU A 753 5.49 -20.67 18.89
CA LEU A 753 5.97 -20.27 17.57
C LEU A 753 7.39 -20.77 17.33
N ASP A 754 8.30 -20.57 18.28
CA ASP A 754 9.72 -20.97 18.15
C ASP A 754 9.89 -22.51 18.13
N ASP A 755 9.13 -23.23 18.96
CA ASP A 755 9.09 -24.70 18.98
C ASP A 755 8.54 -25.28 17.65
N SER A 756 7.57 -24.60 17.03
CA SER A 756 6.92 -25.05 15.78
C SER A 756 7.86 -24.97 14.57
N LYS A 757 8.76 -23.98 14.55
CA LYS A 757 9.73 -23.70 13.47
C LYS A 757 9.12 -23.39 12.09
N ILE A 758 7.81 -23.09 12.02
CA ILE A 758 7.09 -22.82 10.76
C ILE A 758 7.14 -21.34 10.32
N GLY A 759 7.53 -20.45 11.24
CA GLY A 759 7.58 -19.01 11.03
C GLY A 759 6.21 -18.32 10.98
N VAL A 760 6.21 -17.00 10.78
CA VAL A 760 5.00 -16.19 10.58
C VAL A 760 4.28 -16.63 9.30
N LYS A 761 4.99 -17.07 8.26
CA LYS A 761 4.32 -17.61 7.06
C LYS A 761 3.45 -18.82 7.39
N GLY A 762 3.94 -19.78 8.19
CA GLY A 762 3.17 -20.96 8.58
C GLY A 762 1.92 -20.62 9.41
N LEU A 763 1.91 -19.50 10.12
CA LEU A 763 0.70 -18.94 10.75
C LEU A 763 -0.29 -18.41 9.71
N GLY A 764 0.18 -17.72 8.68
CA GLY A 764 -0.65 -17.27 7.55
C GLY A 764 -1.25 -18.43 6.74
N ASP A 765 -0.45 -19.44 6.42
CA ASP A 765 -0.88 -20.64 5.70
C ASP A 765 -1.96 -21.45 6.46
N ALA A 766 -1.98 -21.34 7.80
CA ALA A 766 -3.00 -21.93 8.66
C ALA A 766 -4.36 -21.19 8.64
N GLY A 767 -4.50 -20.11 7.86
CA GLY A 767 -5.76 -19.37 7.69
C GLY A 767 -6.14 -18.50 8.89
N LEU A 768 -5.15 -17.95 9.61
CA LEU A 768 -5.39 -17.08 10.76
C LEU A 768 -6.15 -15.81 10.37
N LEU A 769 -7.37 -15.67 10.91
CA LEU A 769 -8.24 -14.49 10.70
C LEU A 769 -7.95 -13.32 11.65
N LYS A 770 -7.08 -13.53 12.64
CA LYS A 770 -6.64 -12.55 13.64
C LYS A 770 -5.18 -12.80 14.01
N ILE A 771 -4.43 -11.76 14.36
CA ILE A 771 -3.04 -11.92 14.78
C ILE A 771 -2.95 -12.34 16.26
N PRO A 772 -2.07 -13.30 16.63
CA PRO A 772 -1.76 -13.60 18.03
C PRO A 772 -1.26 -12.36 18.78
N ARG A 773 -1.52 -12.28 20.10
CA ARG A 773 -1.19 -11.10 20.90
C ARG A 773 0.30 -10.78 20.87
N MET A 774 1.15 -11.80 20.76
CA MET A 774 2.59 -11.64 20.59
C MET A 774 2.99 -10.69 19.45
N PHE A 775 2.16 -10.45 18.42
CA PHE A 775 2.45 -9.52 17.33
C PHE A 775 1.89 -8.10 17.55
N ILE A 776 1.09 -7.84 18.57
CA ILE A 776 0.41 -6.55 18.71
C ILE A 776 1.41 -5.47 19.18
N HIS A 777 1.61 -4.45 18.36
CA HIS A 777 2.44 -3.28 18.64
C HIS A 777 1.56 -2.10 19.11
N GLU A 778 2.05 -1.29 20.05
CA GLU A 778 1.39 -0.04 20.42
C GLU A 778 1.65 1.03 19.33
N GLN A 779 0.60 1.72 18.89
CA GLN A 779 0.59 2.49 17.65
C GLN A 779 1.23 3.89 17.76
N GLN A 780 1.85 4.34 16.68
CA GLN A 780 2.28 5.74 16.44
C GLN A 780 2.00 6.13 14.98
N MET A 781 1.28 7.26 14.79
CA MET A 781 0.89 7.83 13.50
C MET A 781 2.06 8.24 12.57
N VAL A 782 1.73 8.47 11.29
CA VAL A 782 2.69 8.79 10.20
C VAL A 782 2.19 9.94 9.31
N ILE A 783 3.12 10.81 8.88
CA ILE A 783 2.97 11.79 7.81
C ILE A 783 4.17 11.66 6.85
N SER A 784 3.97 11.71 5.52
CA SER A 784 5.03 11.42 4.52
C SER A 784 5.14 12.40 3.34
N LYS A 785 6.39 12.81 3.04
CA LYS A 785 7.01 13.36 1.80
C LYS A 785 8.51 13.55 2.12
N THR A 786 9.53 13.45 1.24
CA THR A 786 9.68 13.04 -0.18
C THR A 786 11.13 12.54 -0.38
N SER A 787 11.51 12.03 -1.56
CA SER A 787 12.87 11.53 -1.88
C SER A 787 13.54 12.26 -3.07
N SER A 788 14.87 12.15 -3.19
CA SER A 788 15.71 12.83 -4.21
C SER A 788 16.62 11.85 -4.99
N ASP A 789 16.96 12.18 -6.24
CA ASP A 789 17.67 11.32 -7.22
C ASP A 789 19.11 11.76 -7.55
N LEU A 790 19.95 10.84 -8.05
CA LEU A 790 21.38 11.01 -8.33
C LEU A 790 21.88 10.17 -9.52
N GLN A 791 22.38 10.80 -10.61
CA GLN A 791 22.97 10.10 -11.77
C GLN A 791 24.33 10.65 -12.25
N GLY A 792 25.24 9.78 -12.72
CA GLY A 792 26.24 10.13 -13.75
C GLY A 792 27.76 9.99 -13.50
N ILE A 793 28.23 9.12 -12.59
CA ILE A 793 29.57 9.26 -11.97
C ILE A 793 30.82 9.07 -12.87
N ASP A 794 30.81 8.20 -13.88
CA ASP A 794 32.06 7.57 -14.37
C ASP A 794 32.83 8.25 -15.54
N LYS A 795 32.52 9.50 -15.93
CA LYS A 795 33.20 10.14 -17.09
C LYS A 795 33.61 11.62 -16.97
N ASP A 796 33.41 12.28 -15.83
CA ASP A 796 33.78 13.70 -15.67
C ASP A 796 34.14 14.01 -14.19
N GLU A 797 35.28 14.66 -13.95
CA GLU A 797 35.73 15.06 -12.60
C GLU A 797 34.75 16.03 -11.91
N ASN A 798 34.05 16.86 -12.68
CA ASN A 798 33.06 17.80 -12.16
C ASN A 798 31.79 17.06 -11.70
N VAL A 799 31.39 16.03 -12.44
CA VAL A 799 30.24 15.19 -12.06
C VAL A 799 30.57 14.33 -10.85
N ARG A 800 31.77 13.75 -10.76
CA ARG A 800 32.23 13.07 -9.54
C ARG A 800 32.09 13.99 -8.33
N ARG A 801 32.62 15.22 -8.40
CA ARG A 801 32.53 16.19 -7.29
C ARG A 801 31.08 16.51 -6.91
N GLY A 802 30.22 16.77 -7.89
CA GLY A 802 28.79 17.03 -7.65
C GLY A 802 28.04 15.87 -7.01
N VAL A 803 28.43 14.61 -7.28
CA VAL A 803 27.84 13.44 -6.62
C VAL A 803 28.42 13.22 -5.23
N ILE A 804 29.73 13.42 -5.03
CA ILE A 804 30.35 13.40 -3.70
C ILE A 804 29.70 14.42 -2.75
N ASP A 805 29.37 15.62 -3.25
CA ASP A 805 28.69 16.65 -2.45
C ASP A 805 27.25 16.25 -2.08
N GLN A 806 26.53 15.54 -2.95
CA GLN A 806 25.18 15.04 -2.65
C GLN A 806 25.19 13.81 -1.73
N VAL A 807 26.14 12.89 -1.90
CA VAL A 807 26.38 11.78 -0.96
C VAL A 807 26.75 12.33 0.42
N ARG A 808 27.60 13.36 0.49
CA ARG A 808 27.89 14.08 1.73
C ARG A 808 26.61 14.63 2.35
N TYR A 809 25.84 15.41 1.61
CA TYR A 809 24.59 16.00 2.10
C TYR A 809 23.60 14.94 2.62
N ALA A 810 23.41 13.84 1.89
CA ALA A 810 22.51 12.77 2.30
C ALA A 810 23.01 12.04 3.56
N CYS A 811 24.30 11.73 3.66
CA CYS A 811 24.87 11.14 4.87
C CYS A 811 24.84 12.10 6.08
N GLU A 812 25.00 13.41 5.88
CA GLU A 812 24.97 14.43 6.94
C GLU A 812 23.54 14.74 7.43
N ASN A 813 22.53 14.70 6.56
CA ASN A 813 21.18 15.21 6.87
C ASN A 813 20.07 14.14 6.87
N TRP A 814 20.22 13.06 6.11
CA TRP A 814 19.16 12.06 5.89
C TRP A 814 19.51 10.66 6.41
N GLY A 815 20.79 10.29 6.48
CA GLY A 815 21.23 8.93 6.79
C GLY A 815 20.77 7.85 5.80
N PHE A 816 20.07 8.24 4.73
CA PHE A 816 19.45 7.34 3.76
C PHE A 816 19.53 7.98 2.37
N PHE A 817 19.87 7.20 1.33
CA PHE A 817 19.86 7.68 -0.06
C PHE A 817 19.65 6.57 -1.07
N GLN A 818 18.94 6.88 -2.16
CA GLN A 818 18.79 5.95 -3.28
C GLN A 818 20.02 5.99 -4.19
N VAL A 819 20.38 4.84 -4.76
CA VAL A 819 21.40 4.76 -5.81
C VAL A 819 20.77 4.10 -7.03
N VAL A 820 20.75 4.82 -8.14
CA VAL A 820 20.37 4.31 -9.46
C VAL A 820 21.63 4.08 -10.31
N ASN A 821 21.53 3.26 -11.35
CA ASN A 821 22.66 2.90 -12.24
C ASN A 821 23.86 2.21 -11.52
N HIS A 822 23.61 1.57 -10.38
CA HIS A 822 24.58 0.88 -9.50
C HIS A 822 25.26 -0.38 -10.10
N GLY A 823 25.15 -0.64 -11.40
CA GLY A 823 25.86 -1.72 -12.10
C GLY A 823 25.41 -3.17 -11.80
N ILE A 824 24.46 -3.39 -10.89
CA ILE A 824 23.88 -4.72 -10.62
C ILE A 824 22.75 -4.96 -11.65
N PRO A 825 22.78 -6.05 -12.45
CA PRO A 825 21.74 -6.28 -13.47
C PRO A 825 20.36 -6.49 -12.85
N ALA A 826 19.32 -5.95 -13.48
CA ALA A 826 17.93 -6.11 -13.01
C ALA A 826 17.51 -7.57 -12.84
N SER A 827 17.98 -8.48 -13.72
CA SER A 827 17.75 -9.92 -13.59
C SER A 827 18.33 -10.54 -12.31
N VAL A 828 19.38 -9.94 -11.74
CA VAL A 828 19.97 -10.37 -10.46
C VAL A 828 19.16 -9.81 -9.29
N LEU A 829 18.64 -8.58 -9.40
CA LEU A 829 17.73 -7.98 -8.41
C LEU A 829 16.39 -8.73 -8.34
N ASP A 830 15.74 -8.93 -9.48
CA ASP A 830 14.49 -9.69 -9.60
C ASP A 830 14.71 -11.14 -9.15
N GLY A 831 15.84 -11.73 -9.54
CA GLY A 831 16.21 -13.10 -9.20
C GLY A 831 16.44 -13.31 -7.70
N ILE A 832 17.07 -12.37 -6.99
CA ILE A 832 17.27 -12.53 -5.54
C ILE A 832 15.96 -12.33 -4.76
N ILE A 833 15.07 -11.44 -5.23
CA ILE A 833 13.71 -11.30 -4.69
C ILE A 833 12.93 -12.60 -4.88
N ASP A 834 12.92 -13.18 -6.09
CA ASP A 834 12.25 -14.46 -6.36
C ASP A 834 12.87 -15.62 -5.57
N GLY A 835 14.20 -15.72 -5.51
CA GLY A 835 14.91 -16.77 -4.79
C GLY A 835 14.60 -16.75 -3.29
N VAL A 836 14.64 -15.57 -2.66
CA VAL A 836 14.27 -15.42 -1.24
C VAL A 836 12.79 -15.72 -1.02
N ARG A 837 11.89 -15.22 -1.88
CA ARG A 837 10.46 -15.53 -1.83
C ARG A 837 10.22 -17.04 -1.86
N ARG A 838 10.79 -17.72 -2.85
CA ARG A 838 10.65 -19.17 -3.06
C ARG A 838 11.20 -19.95 -1.88
N PHE A 839 12.33 -19.55 -1.29
CA PHE A 839 12.82 -20.18 -0.06
C PHE A 839 11.80 -20.11 1.08
N HIS A 840 11.17 -18.96 1.30
CA HIS A 840 10.16 -18.84 2.36
C HIS A 840 8.85 -19.57 2.03
N GLU A 841 8.57 -19.77 0.74
CA GLU A 841 7.43 -20.55 0.20
C GLU A 841 7.67 -22.06 0.10
N GLU A 842 8.89 -22.55 0.34
CA GLU A 842 9.18 -23.99 0.45
C GLU A 842 8.41 -24.67 1.59
N ASP A 843 8.30 -25.99 1.49
CA ASP A 843 7.70 -26.85 2.51
C ASP A 843 8.31 -26.60 3.91
N PRO A 844 7.50 -26.49 4.98
CA PRO A 844 8.00 -26.27 6.33
C PRO A 844 9.08 -27.25 6.80
N GLU A 845 9.05 -28.51 6.37
CA GLU A 845 10.08 -29.51 6.72
C GLU A 845 11.43 -29.21 6.05
N VAL A 846 11.44 -28.61 4.85
CA VAL A 846 12.67 -28.16 4.18
C VAL A 846 13.26 -26.96 4.94
N LYS A 847 12.41 -25.98 5.30
CA LYS A 847 12.84 -24.78 6.06
C LYS A 847 13.33 -25.11 7.47
N LYS A 848 12.76 -26.12 8.12
CA LYS A 848 13.16 -26.60 9.47
C LYS A 848 14.64 -26.99 9.58
N ALA A 849 15.28 -27.46 8.51
CA ALA A 849 16.72 -27.78 8.51
C ALA A 849 17.59 -26.53 8.76
N PHE A 850 17.15 -25.37 8.27
CA PHE A 850 17.83 -24.09 8.44
C PHE A 850 17.41 -23.37 9.72
N TYR A 851 16.31 -23.76 10.37
CA TYR A 851 15.80 -23.08 11.56
C TYR A 851 16.80 -23.11 12.72
N GLY A 852 17.12 -21.96 13.32
CA GLY A 852 17.93 -21.92 14.54
C GLY A 852 18.53 -20.56 14.88
N ARG A 853 18.74 -20.35 16.19
CA ARG A 853 19.23 -19.10 16.80
C ARG A 853 20.73 -19.10 17.16
N ASP A 854 21.49 -20.13 16.78
CA ASP A 854 22.94 -20.16 17.00
C ASP A 854 23.69 -19.42 15.88
N TYR A 855 23.79 -18.10 16.05
CA TYR A 855 24.53 -17.20 15.16
C TYR A 855 26.06 -17.32 15.27
N THR A 856 26.59 -18.17 16.16
CA THR A 856 28.03 -18.29 16.39
C THR A 856 28.70 -19.40 15.58
N ASN A 857 27.94 -20.46 15.26
CA ASN A 857 28.46 -21.64 14.55
C ASN A 857 27.86 -21.86 13.16
N LYS A 858 26.65 -21.34 12.86
CA LYS A 858 26.01 -21.49 11.54
C LYS A 858 26.24 -20.26 10.65
N LYS A 859 26.71 -20.47 9.42
CA LYS A 859 26.83 -19.43 8.37
C LYS A 859 25.51 -19.13 7.64
N VAL A 860 24.54 -20.04 7.75
CA VAL A 860 23.20 -19.92 7.14
C VAL A 860 22.16 -20.32 8.19
N SER A 861 21.13 -19.49 8.40
CA SER A 861 20.04 -19.79 9.34
C SER A 861 18.74 -19.13 8.93
N TYR A 862 17.63 -19.75 9.32
CA TYR A 862 16.27 -19.23 9.17
C TYR A 862 15.69 -18.96 10.58
N ILE A 863 15.08 -17.80 10.76
CA ILE A 863 14.42 -17.40 12.00
C ILE A 863 13.19 -16.52 11.69
N THR A 864 12.29 -16.38 12.65
CA THR A 864 11.27 -15.30 12.63
C THR A 864 11.94 -13.96 12.97
N ASN A 865 12.24 -13.74 14.26
CA ASN A 865 12.95 -12.57 14.78
C ASN A 865 14.19 -13.01 15.55
N PHE A 866 15.25 -12.20 15.55
CA PHE A 866 16.47 -12.50 16.31
C PHE A 866 16.27 -12.26 17.82
N ASP A 867 15.51 -11.22 18.15
CA ASP A 867 15.13 -10.71 19.48
C ASP A 867 13.75 -11.21 19.95
N LEU A 868 13.35 -12.41 19.54
CA LEU A 868 11.97 -12.91 19.71
C LEU A 868 11.51 -12.95 21.18
N TYR A 869 12.41 -13.24 22.12
CA TYR A 869 12.11 -13.38 23.55
C TYR A 869 12.28 -12.06 24.31
N GLU A 870 13.09 -11.16 23.76
CA GLU A 870 13.50 -9.90 24.35
C GLU A 870 12.57 -8.74 23.94
N ALA A 871 12.07 -8.76 22.70
CA ALA A 871 11.22 -7.70 22.16
C ALA A 871 9.86 -7.62 22.88
N PRO A 872 9.30 -6.41 23.09
CA PRO A 872 7.98 -6.24 23.70
C PRO A 872 6.86 -6.81 22.81
N ALA A 873 7.02 -6.69 21.48
CA ALA A 873 6.16 -7.29 20.46
C ALA A 873 7.02 -7.97 19.38
N THR A 874 6.48 -9.05 18.81
CA THR A 874 7.08 -9.79 17.72
C THR A 874 6.71 -9.13 16.39
N ASN A 875 7.69 -8.69 15.62
CA ASN A 875 7.51 -8.25 14.22
C ASN A 875 6.84 -9.32 13.32
N TRP A 876 5.97 -8.91 12.42
CA TRP A 876 5.26 -9.77 11.46
C TRP A 876 6.12 -10.08 10.22
N ARG A 877 7.19 -10.87 10.41
CA ARG A 877 8.11 -11.29 9.35
C ARG A 877 8.85 -12.59 9.66
N ASP A 878 9.41 -13.22 8.64
CA ASP A 878 10.49 -14.20 8.77
C ASP A 878 11.76 -13.75 8.02
N SER A 879 12.91 -14.32 8.37
CA SER A 879 14.24 -13.88 7.89
C SER A 879 15.17 -15.07 7.60
N LEU A 880 15.74 -15.10 6.39
CA LEU A 880 16.86 -15.97 6.00
C LEU A 880 18.17 -15.19 6.14
N HIS A 881 19.08 -15.63 7.01
CA HIS A 881 20.39 -15.02 7.25
C HIS A 881 21.50 -15.81 6.54
N CYS A 882 22.32 -15.13 5.75
CA CYS A 882 23.48 -15.69 5.04
C CYS A 882 24.74 -14.84 5.29
N PHE A 883 25.74 -15.43 5.94
CA PHE A 883 27.01 -14.78 6.26
C PHE A 883 28.01 -14.95 5.11
N MET A 884 27.95 -14.06 4.11
CA MET A 884 28.60 -14.23 2.81
C MET A 884 30.10 -13.87 2.79
N ALA A 885 30.52 -12.91 3.62
CA ALA A 885 31.93 -12.51 3.75
C ALA A 885 32.28 -12.26 5.23
N PRO A 886 33.54 -12.49 5.67
CA PRO A 886 34.74 -12.75 4.86
C PRO A 886 34.93 -14.21 4.41
N THR A 887 34.21 -15.16 5.03
CA THR A 887 34.33 -16.59 4.76
C THR A 887 32.99 -17.13 4.31
N ARG A 888 32.78 -17.15 2.99
CA ARG A 888 31.59 -17.64 2.31
C ARG A 888 31.12 -18.99 2.86
N PRO A 889 29.80 -19.27 2.93
CA PRO A 889 29.29 -20.62 3.19
C PRO A 889 29.72 -21.58 2.09
N ASP A 890 29.82 -22.86 2.43
CA ASP A 890 29.95 -23.88 1.38
C ASP A 890 28.62 -23.91 0.61
N PRO A 891 28.60 -24.06 -0.73
CA PRO A 891 27.36 -23.93 -1.50
C PRO A 891 26.24 -24.86 -1.03
N GLU A 892 26.57 -26.03 -0.50
CA GLU A 892 25.59 -26.98 0.04
C GLU A 892 24.92 -26.52 1.35
N ASP A 893 25.52 -25.59 2.11
CA ASP A 893 24.90 -24.96 3.28
C ASP A 893 23.81 -23.94 2.91
N LEU A 894 23.76 -23.49 1.64
CA LEU A 894 22.76 -22.55 1.15
C LEU A 894 21.52 -23.31 0.62
N PRO A 895 20.29 -22.80 0.86
CA PRO A 895 19.07 -23.44 0.38
C PRO A 895 19.08 -23.56 -1.14
N ALA A 896 18.89 -24.78 -1.65
CA ALA A 896 19.07 -25.10 -3.07
C ALA A 896 18.26 -24.20 -4.01
N VAL A 897 17.05 -23.79 -3.58
CA VAL A 897 16.14 -22.93 -4.35
C VAL A 897 16.64 -21.50 -4.58
N CYS A 898 17.54 -20.99 -3.74
CA CYS A 898 18.09 -19.63 -3.84
C CYS A 898 19.63 -19.57 -3.88
N ARG A 899 20.32 -20.71 -3.80
CA ARG A 899 21.79 -20.85 -3.70
C ARG A 899 22.56 -20.02 -4.71
N GLU A 900 22.35 -20.27 -6.01
CA GLU A 900 23.09 -19.61 -7.10
C GLU A 900 22.90 -18.09 -7.08
N ILE A 901 21.67 -17.64 -6.85
CA ILE A 901 21.34 -16.21 -6.93
C ILE A 901 21.76 -15.43 -5.68
N VAL A 902 21.75 -16.07 -4.49
CA VAL A 902 22.37 -15.53 -3.27
C VAL A 902 23.87 -15.34 -3.47
N LEU A 903 24.55 -16.29 -4.14
CA LEU A 903 25.98 -16.19 -4.44
C LEU A 903 26.26 -15.02 -5.41
N ASP A 904 25.64 -14.99 -6.60
CA ASP A 904 25.90 -13.94 -7.59
C ASP A 904 25.53 -12.54 -7.06
N TYR A 905 24.35 -12.37 -6.45
CA TYR A 905 23.94 -11.10 -5.87
C TYR A 905 24.92 -10.62 -4.77
N SER A 906 25.41 -11.53 -3.91
CA SER A 906 26.39 -11.16 -2.87
C SER A 906 27.69 -10.62 -3.47
N ASP A 907 28.15 -11.16 -4.59
CA ASP A 907 29.37 -10.69 -5.26
C ASP A 907 29.16 -9.32 -5.94
N LYS A 908 27.98 -9.07 -6.52
CA LYS A 908 27.64 -7.74 -7.04
C LYS A 908 27.54 -6.68 -5.92
N VAL A 909 26.94 -7.04 -4.79
CA VAL A 909 26.80 -6.12 -3.65
C VAL A 909 28.14 -5.84 -2.96
N MET A 910 29.05 -6.82 -2.86
CA MET A 910 30.41 -6.57 -2.38
C MET A 910 31.16 -5.56 -3.27
N ALA A 911 31.05 -5.70 -4.59
CA ALA A 911 31.64 -4.75 -5.53
C ALA A 911 31.05 -3.34 -5.38
N LEU A 912 29.72 -3.22 -5.33
CA LEU A 912 29.02 -1.95 -5.10
C LEU A 912 29.43 -1.32 -3.76
N GLY A 913 29.51 -2.13 -2.69
CA GLY A 913 29.93 -1.70 -1.36
C GLY A 913 31.32 -1.05 -1.36
N SER A 914 32.28 -1.65 -2.07
CA SER A 914 33.63 -1.08 -2.21
C SER A 914 33.61 0.31 -2.86
N THR A 915 32.81 0.50 -3.91
CA THR A 915 32.61 1.80 -4.58
C THR A 915 31.89 2.81 -3.68
N LEU A 916 30.88 2.38 -2.92
CA LEU A 916 30.18 3.23 -1.95
C LEU A 916 31.15 3.75 -0.87
N PHE A 917 31.99 2.88 -0.29
CA PHE A 917 33.00 3.31 0.68
C PHE A 917 34.04 4.27 0.10
N GLN A 918 34.33 4.20 -1.21
CA GLN A 918 35.18 5.21 -1.85
C GLN A 918 34.53 6.58 -1.85
N MET A 919 33.27 6.65 -2.29
CA MET A 919 32.52 7.90 -2.33
C MET A 919 32.27 8.48 -0.94
N VAL A 920 31.97 7.63 0.06
CA VAL A 920 31.78 8.05 1.45
C VAL A 920 33.10 8.55 2.07
N SER A 921 34.26 7.98 1.69
CA SER A 921 35.57 8.51 2.13
C SER A 921 35.85 9.91 1.55
N GLU A 922 35.60 10.13 0.26
CA GLU A 922 35.73 11.44 -0.38
C GLU A 922 34.70 12.46 0.15
N ALA A 923 33.47 12.02 0.42
CA ALA A 923 32.45 12.84 1.09
C ALA A 923 32.95 13.28 2.48
N HIS A 924 33.68 12.43 3.19
CA HIS A 924 34.30 12.78 4.46
C HIS A 924 35.49 13.76 4.35
N GLY A 925 36.07 13.94 3.16
CA GLY A 925 37.33 14.68 2.96
C GLY A 925 38.59 13.83 3.18
N LEU A 926 38.46 12.50 3.22
CA LEU A 926 39.55 11.54 3.39
C LEU A 926 40.08 11.06 2.03
N ASN A 927 41.16 10.28 2.05
CA ASN A 927 41.60 9.54 0.85
C ASN A 927 40.46 8.62 0.37
N PRO A 928 40.16 8.52 -0.94
CA PRO A 928 39.13 7.63 -1.47
C PRO A 928 39.15 6.21 -0.90
N ASN A 929 40.32 5.59 -0.71
CA ASN A 929 40.37 4.21 -0.22
C ASN A 929 40.33 4.07 1.32
N HIS A 930 40.28 5.16 2.08
CA HIS A 930 40.45 5.12 3.55
C HIS A 930 39.48 4.16 4.25
N LEU A 931 38.17 4.23 3.97
CA LEU A 931 37.18 3.34 4.61
C LEU A 931 37.36 1.85 4.21
N ASN A 932 37.83 1.59 2.99
CA ASN A 932 38.19 0.24 2.55
C ASN A 932 39.48 -0.26 3.25
N GLU A 933 40.51 0.60 3.36
CA GLU A 933 41.79 0.28 4.04
C GLU A 933 41.61 0.02 5.54
N ILE A 934 40.63 0.66 6.20
CA ILE A 934 40.27 0.34 7.58
C ILE A 934 39.32 -0.87 7.73
N GLY A 935 38.99 -1.54 6.64
CA GLY A 935 38.26 -2.81 6.63
C GLY A 935 36.75 -2.69 6.84
N CYS A 936 36.13 -1.57 6.43
CA CYS A 936 34.67 -1.41 6.51
C CYS A 936 33.91 -2.34 5.54
N SER A 937 34.55 -2.74 4.43
CA SER A 937 34.02 -3.61 3.38
C SER A 937 34.41 -5.09 3.49
N ASP A 938 35.13 -5.49 4.55
CA ASP A 938 35.68 -6.86 4.70
C ASP A 938 34.62 -7.96 4.91
N GLY A 939 33.36 -7.60 5.17
CA GLY A 939 32.31 -8.52 5.60
C GLY A 939 30.92 -8.10 5.13
N LEU A 940 30.10 -9.12 4.87
CA LEU A 940 28.75 -9.00 4.36
C LEU A 940 27.86 -10.04 5.04
N VAL A 941 26.76 -9.57 5.63
CA VAL A 941 25.60 -10.41 5.94
C VAL A 941 24.47 -10.01 5.01
N LEU A 942 23.96 -10.98 4.27
CA LEU A 942 22.74 -10.85 3.50
C LEU A 942 21.59 -11.39 4.35
N ILE A 943 20.51 -10.63 4.51
CA ILE A 943 19.29 -11.09 5.17
C ILE A 943 18.10 -10.92 4.22
N GLY A 944 17.47 -12.04 3.85
CA GLY A 944 16.26 -12.08 3.03
C GLY A 944 15.01 -12.14 3.90
N HIS A 945 14.32 -11.01 4.02
CA HIS A 945 13.09 -10.87 4.80
C HIS A 945 11.85 -11.18 3.96
N TYR A 946 10.89 -11.88 4.56
CA TYR A 946 9.57 -12.18 4.02
C TYR A 946 8.50 -11.71 5.00
N TYR A 947 7.57 -10.90 4.54
CA TYR A 947 6.48 -10.34 5.35
C TYR A 947 5.18 -10.90 4.77
N PRO A 948 4.55 -11.93 5.38
CA PRO A 948 3.30 -12.49 4.88
C PRO A 948 2.16 -11.46 4.93
N PRO A 949 1.12 -11.59 4.09
CA PRO A 949 -0.07 -10.76 4.22
C PRO A 949 -0.65 -10.88 5.64
N CYS A 950 -0.84 -9.75 6.31
CA CYS A 950 -1.34 -9.66 7.67
C CYS A 950 -2.87 -9.46 7.67
N PRO A 951 -3.64 -10.23 8.47
CA PRO A 951 -5.11 -10.06 8.54
C PRO A 951 -5.53 -8.81 9.33
N GLU A 952 -4.72 -8.34 10.27
CA GLU A 952 -4.95 -7.15 11.10
C GLU A 952 -3.70 -6.23 11.03
N PRO A 953 -3.37 -5.67 9.84
CA PRO A 953 -2.09 -4.99 9.59
C PRO A 953 -1.88 -3.77 10.49
N ASP A 954 -2.95 -3.06 10.85
CA ASP A 954 -2.89 -1.88 11.71
C ASP A 954 -2.39 -2.20 13.13
N LEU A 955 -2.55 -3.45 13.59
CA LEU A 955 -2.18 -3.86 14.95
C LEU A 955 -0.71 -4.31 15.06
N THR A 956 0.05 -4.40 13.97
CA THR A 956 1.43 -4.92 14.00
C THR A 956 2.36 -4.20 13.02
N LEU A 957 3.65 -4.24 13.31
CA LEU A 957 4.68 -3.83 12.35
C LEU A 957 5.26 -5.06 11.66
N GLY A 958 5.61 -4.92 10.38
CA GLY A 958 6.49 -5.86 9.70
C GLY A 958 7.92 -5.77 10.26
N LEU A 959 8.34 -4.58 10.69
CA LEU A 959 9.59 -4.33 11.39
C LEU A 959 9.50 -3.09 12.29
N SER A 960 9.82 -3.26 13.57
CA SER A 960 9.94 -2.21 14.58
C SER A 960 11.00 -1.17 14.21
N HIS A 961 10.88 0.03 14.77
CA HIS A 961 11.79 1.12 14.47
C HIS A 961 13.17 0.89 15.09
N HIS A 962 14.23 1.05 14.29
CA HIS A 962 15.62 0.86 14.71
C HIS A 962 16.60 1.49 13.73
N SER A 963 17.84 1.71 14.18
CA SER A 963 18.99 2.03 13.34
C SER A 963 19.83 0.78 13.05
N ASP A 964 20.59 0.77 11.96
CA ASP A 964 21.34 -0.42 11.54
C ASP A 964 22.69 -0.55 12.24
N SER A 965 23.08 -1.78 12.60
CA SER A 965 24.37 -2.08 13.24
C SER A 965 25.58 -2.16 12.29
N SER A 966 25.44 -1.69 11.04
CA SER A 966 26.44 -1.77 9.96
C SER A 966 27.25 -0.48 9.83
N PHE A 967 28.19 -0.41 8.90
CA PHE A 967 28.65 0.89 8.39
C PHE A 967 27.67 1.40 7.33
N LEU A 968 27.33 0.54 6.36
CA LEU A 968 26.32 0.79 5.34
C LEU A 968 25.45 -0.47 5.20
N THR A 969 24.17 -0.29 4.93
CA THR A 969 23.27 -1.37 4.49
C THR A 969 22.78 -1.09 3.09
N VAL A 970 23.00 -2.03 2.17
CA VAL A 970 22.40 -2.00 0.83
C VAL A 970 21.06 -2.74 0.92
N LEU A 971 19.96 -2.01 0.82
CA LEU A 971 18.60 -2.53 0.96
C LEU A 971 17.90 -2.60 -0.39
N LEU A 972 17.59 -3.81 -0.84
CA LEU A 972 16.73 -4.08 -1.99
C LEU A 972 15.31 -4.38 -1.48
N GLN A 973 14.28 -3.73 -2.03
CA GLN A 973 12.88 -4.00 -1.71
C GLN A 973 12.04 -4.20 -2.98
N ASP A 974 10.92 -4.92 -2.83
CA ASP A 974 9.91 -5.06 -3.87
C ASP A 974 8.99 -3.83 -4.00
N GLN A 975 7.96 -3.97 -4.84
CA GLN A 975 7.01 -2.90 -5.15
C GLN A 975 5.83 -2.80 -4.16
N ILE A 976 5.74 -3.66 -3.13
CA ILE A 976 4.65 -3.60 -2.13
C ILE A 976 4.91 -2.44 -1.14
N GLY A 977 6.17 -2.03 -0.95
CA GLY A 977 6.51 -0.82 -0.19
C GLY A 977 6.31 -0.95 1.32
N GLY A 978 5.96 0.14 2.01
CA GLY A 978 5.74 0.15 3.47
C GLY A 978 7.00 0.33 4.34
N LEU A 979 8.18 0.49 3.73
CA LEU A 979 9.39 0.97 4.39
C LEU A 979 9.24 2.47 4.74
N GLN A 980 9.62 2.85 5.96
CA GLN A 980 9.59 4.23 6.45
C GLN A 980 10.88 4.55 7.19
N VAL A 981 11.41 5.77 7.00
CA VAL A 981 12.58 6.31 7.71
C VAL A 981 12.14 7.50 8.55
N LEU A 982 12.66 7.62 9.76
CA LEU A 982 12.41 8.73 10.67
C LEU A 982 13.35 9.89 10.32
N HIS A 983 12.80 10.98 9.81
CA HIS A 983 13.52 12.21 9.49
C HIS A 983 12.75 13.40 10.10
N GLU A 984 13.45 14.29 10.80
CA GLU A 984 12.85 15.42 11.54
C GLU A 984 11.63 15.04 12.43
N ASN A 985 11.72 13.89 13.11
CA ASN A 985 10.65 13.28 13.91
C ASN A 985 9.37 12.89 13.12
N GLN A 986 9.46 12.74 11.79
CA GLN A 986 8.38 12.26 10.93
C GLN A 986 8.76 10.99 10.17
N TRP A 987 7.80 10.09 9.99
CA TRP A 987 7.97 8.79 9.31
C TRP A 987 7.81 8.92 7.78
N VAL A 988 8.90 9.21 7.07
CA VAL A 988 8.90 9.37 5.61
C VAL A 988 8.88 8.00 4.92
N ALA A 989 7.88 7.75 4.08
CA ALA A 989 7.78 6.52 3.30
C ALA A 989 8.81 6.49 2.15
N ILE A 990 9.60 5.41 2.07
CA ILE A 990 10.66 5.25 1.08
C ILE A 990 10.22 4.29 -0.04
N HIS A 991 10.24 4.83 -1.27
CA HIS A 991 9.91 4.12 -2.50
C HIS A 991 11.19 3.88 -3.31
N GLY A 992 11.16 2.92 -4.24
CA GLY A 992 12.30 2.57 -5.09
C GLY A 992 13.00 1.27 -4.69
N ALA A 993 13.69 0.68 -5.66
CA ALA A 993 14.19 -0.69 -5.57
C ALA A 993 15.43 -0.86 -4.70
N LEU A 994 16.47 -0.03 -4.87
CA LEU A 994 17.76 -0.18 -4.16
C LEU A 994 18.14 1.11 -3.41
N VAL A 995 18.23 1.03 -2.09
CA VAL A 995 18.47 2.17 -1.21
C VAL A 995 19.60 1.86 -0.22
N ILE A 996 20.35 2.88 0.17
CA ILE A 996 21.51 2.80 1.06
C ILE A 996 21.15 3.42 2.40
N ASN A 997 21.31 2.66 3.48
CA ASN A 997 21.23 3.14 4.87
C ASN A 997 22.64 3.41 5.41
N VAL A 998 22.82 4.51 6.12
CA VAL A 998 23.96 4.77 6.99
C VAL A 998 23.71 4.08 8.33
N GLY A 999 24.65 3.22 8.75
CA GLY A 999 24.54 2.50 10.02
C GLY A 999 25.34 3.13 11.15
N ASP A 1000 25.04 2.68 12.37
CA ASP A 1000 25.64 3.14 13.63
C ASP A 1000 27.17 3.09 13.59
N LEU A 1001 27.79 2.07 12.97
CA LEU A 1001 29.25 1.99 12.91
C LEU A 1001 29.88 3.07 12.01
N LEU A 1002 29.14 3.60 11.02
CA LEU A 1002 29.63 4.72 10.21
C LEU A 1002 29.46 6.04 10.98
N GLN A 1003 28.34 6.24 11.67
CA GLN A 1003 28.16 7.37 12.58
C GLN A 1003 29.25 7.43 13.67
N LEU A 1004 29.57 6.27 14.29
CA LEU A 1004 30.63 6.10 15.28
C LEU A 1004 32.01 6.60 14.79
N ILE A 1005 32.42 6.21 13.58
CA ILE A 1005 33.74 6.59 13.04
C ILE A 1005 33.74 7.99 12.44
N SER A 1006 32.58 8.48 11.99
CA SER A 1006 32.39 9.85 11.47
C SER A 1006 32.38 10.93 12.56
N ASN A 1007 32.21 10.54 13.83
CA ASN A 1007 32.01 11.43 14.99
C ASN A 1007 30.76 12.31 14.84
N ASP A 1008 29.59 11.69 14.63
CA ASP A 1008 28.29 12.33 14.35
C ASP A 1008 28.21 13.21 13.10
N LYS A 1009 29.27 13.28 12.29
CA LYS A 1009 29.22 13.98 11.01
C LYS A 1009 28.25 13.31 10.02
N PHE A 1010 28.24 11.98 9.94
CA PHE A 1010 27.23 11.23 9.18
C PHE A 1010 26.28 10.54 10.15
N ILE A 1011 24.97 10.65 9.91
CA ILE A 1011 23.94 10.21 10.84
C ILE A 1011 23.37 8.83 10.46
N SER A 1012 23.25 7.95 11.44
CA SER A 1012 22.47 6.72 11.37
C SER A 1012 21.01 7.06 11.66
N VAL A 1013 20.06 6.46 10.93
CA VAL A 1013 18.63 6.81 11.06
C VAL A 1013 17.75 5.63 11.45
N ASN A 1014 16.75 5.95 12.27
CA ASN A 1014 15.70 5.01 12.63
C ASN A 1014 14.81 4.72 11.41
N HIS A 1015 14.56 3.45 11.13
CA HIS A 1015 13.67 3.01 10.05
C HIS A 1015 12.77 1.85 10.53
N ARG A 1016 11.58 1.74 9.93
CA ARG A 1016 10.55 0.73 10.27
C ARG A 1016 9.86 0.20 9.00
N VAL A 1017 9.15 -0.91 9.12
CA VAL A 1017 8.31 -1.47 8.04
C VAL A 1017 6.91 -1.71 8.56
N LEU A 1018 5.91 -1.12 7.91
CA LEU A 1018 4.50 -1.38 8.21
C LEU A 1018 4.10 -2.79 7.75
N ALA A 1019 3.25 -3.48 8.51
CA ALA A 1019 2.59 -4.68 8.02
C ALA A 1019 1.54 -4.30 6.96
N GLN A 1020 1.28 -5.19 6.02
CA GLN A 1020 0.29 -4.98 4.96
C GLN A 1020 -0.57 -6.23 4.76
N ASN A 1021 -1.79 -6.05 4.26
CA ASN A 1021 -2.69 -7.13 3.86
C ASN A 1021 -2.61 -7.47 2.35
N VAL A 1022 -1.80 -6.73 1.58
CA VAL A 1022 -1.68 -6.87 0.12
C VAL A 1022 -0.46 -7.71 -0.25
N GLY A 1023 -0.64 -9.02 -0.39
CA GLY A 1023 0.41 -9.94 -0.83
C GLY A 1023 1.54 -10.14 0.17
N ALA A 1024 2.57 -10.89 -0.23
CA ALA A 1024 3.77 -11.11 0.58
C ALA A 1024 4.88 -10.15 0.14
N ARG A 1025 5.30 -9.25 1.02
CA ARG A 1025 6.42 -8.33 0.77
C ARG A 1025 7.75 -9.04 0.98
N ILE A 1026 8.74 -8.71 0.15
CA ILE A 1026 10.12 -9.19 0.19
C ILE A 1026 11.09 -8.00 0.29
N SER A 1027 12.13 -8.13 1.11
CA SER A 1027 13.29 -7.22 1.05
C SER A 1027 14.58 -7.91 1.45
N ILE A 1028 15.68 -7.55 0.80
CA ILE A 1028 17.01 -8.11 0.98
C ILE A 1028 17.92 -7.01 1.54
N ALA A 1029 18.30 -7.15 2.81
CA ALA A 1029 19.17 -6.23 3.51
C ALA A 1029 20.61 -6.79 3.54
N CYS A 1030 21.55 -6.06 2.94
CA CYS A 1030 22.95 -6.43 2.85
C CYS A 1030 23.82 -5.52 3.73
N PHE A 1031 24.16 -6.01 4.92
CA PHE A 1031 24.90 -5.27 5.94
C PHE A 1031 26.40 -5.36 5.67
N LEU A 1032 26.99 -4.25 5.21
CA LEU A 1032 28.43 -4.09 5.02
C LEU A 1032 29.08 -3.71 6.35
N ARG A 1033 29.95 -4.60 6.84
CA ARG A 1033 30.61 -4.47 8.14
C ARG A 1033 31.99 -5.10 8.10
N THR A 1034 32.84 -4.79 9.07
CA THR A 1034 34.15 -5.44 9.16
C THR A 1034 34.03 -6.93 9.51
N LYS A 1035 35.07 -7.69 9.20
CA LYS A 1035 35.23 -9.08 9.64
C LYS A 1035 35.06 -9.18 11.15
N ILE A 1036 34.00 -9.86 11.63
CA ILE A 1036 33.88 -10.24 13.05
C ILE A 1036 34.92 -11.32 13.32
N PRO A 1037 35.96 -11.07 14.13
CA PRO A 1037 37.05 -12.02 14.27
C PRO A 1037 36.75 -13.08 15.32
N SER A 1038 37.51 -14.18 15.27
CA SER A 1038 37.63 -15.09 16.41
C SER A 1038 38.18 -14.34 17.65
N LYS A 1039 38.07 -14.97 18.83
CA LYS A 1039 38.17 -14.38 20.20
C LYS A 1039 39.34 -13.42 20.52
N ASN A 1040 40.32 -13.22 19.63
CA ASN A 1040 41.58 -12.52 19.89
C ASN A 1040 41.76 -11.16 19.17
N SER A 1041 40.78 -10.64 18.43
CA SER A 1041 40.96 -9.31 17.79
C SER A 1041 40.75 -8.15 18.77
N THR A 1042 41.68 -7.20 18.72
CA THR A 1042 41.75 -6.00 19.54
C THR A 1042 41.54 -4.71 18.75
N ARG A 1043 41.12 -4.79 17.46
CA ARG A 1043 40.89 -3.60 16.62
C ARG A 1043 39.68 -2.81 17.15
N LEU A 1044 39.96 -1.62 17.69
CA LEU A 1044 38.94 -0.66 18.12
C LEU A 1044 38.49 0.19 16.93
N PHE A 1045 37.18 0.37 16.80
CA PHE A 1045 36.55 1.36 15.92
C PHE A 1045 35.99 2.49 16.79
N GLY A 1046 36.19 3.73 16.36
CA GLY A 1046 35.82 4.96 17.02
C GLY A 1046 36.16 6.15 16.12
N PRO A 1047 35.99 7.39 16.58
CA PRO A 1047 36.20 8.60 15.78
C PRO A 1047 37.53 8.60 15.02
N ILE A 1048 37.46 8.80 13.70
CA ILE A 1048 38.64 8.88 12.82
C ILE A 1048 39.50 10.07 13.25
N LYS A 1049 40.82 9.84 13.38
CA LYS A 1049 41.75 10.83 13.96
C LYS A 1049 41.85 12.11 13.14
N GLU A 1050 41.66 12.00 11.84
CA GLU A 1050 41.66 13.05 10.85
C GLU A 1050 40.39 13.91 10.88
N LEU A 1051 39.33 13.47 11.59
CA LEU A 1051 38.04 14.17 11.71
C LEU A 1051 37.84 14.86 13.08
N ILE A 1052 38.67 14.53 14.08
CA ILE A 1052 38.61 15.12 15.42
C ILE A 1052 39.60 16.29 15.57
N SER A 1053 39.23 17.27 16.38
CA SER A 1053 40.06 18.44 16.70
C SER A 1053 39.76 18.96 18.11
N THR A 1054 40.39 20.06 18.52
CA THR A 1054 40.01 20.78 19.74
C THR A 1054 38.61 21.42 19.66
N GLU A 1055 38.12 21.64 18.45
CA GLU A 1055 36.79 22.22 18.17
C GLU A 1055 35.74 21.14 17.90
N ASN A 1056 36.17 19.93 17.50
CA ASN A 1056 35.34 18.72 17.33
C ASN A 1056 35.95 17.55 18.14
N PRO A 1057 35.77 17.50 19.47
CA PRO A 1057 36.30 16.42 20.29
C PRO A 1057 35.62 15.08 19.99
N PRO A 1058 36.25 13.93 20.31
CA PRO A 1058 35.62 12.62 20.15
C PRO A 1058 34.37 12.51 21.05
N ILE A 1059 33.24 12.17 20.43
CA ILE A 1059 31.94 11.95 21.08
C ILE A 1059 31.83 10.52 21.63
N TYR A 1060 32.51 9.58 20.99
CA TYR A 1060 32.41 8.14 21.28
C TYR A 1060 33.75 7.53 21.70
N ARG A 1061 33.69 6.55 22.61
CA ARG A 1061 34.85 5.72 22.95
C ARG A 1061 35.06 4.62 21.92
N GLY A 1062 36.32 4.33 21.60
CA GLY A 1062 36.68 3.25 20.69
C GLY A 1062 36.27 1.88 21.25
N THR A 1063 35.64 1.04 20.43
CA THR A 1063 35.09 -0.27 20.83
C THR A 1063 35.43 -1.38 19.82
N PRO A 1064 35.60 -2.65 20.24
CA PRO A 1064 35.62 -3.77 19.30
C PRO A 1064 34.22 -4.00 18.69
N VAL A 1065 34.14 -4.20 17.37
CA VAL A 1065 32.84 -4.47 16.69
C VAL A 1065 32.12 -5.69 17.27
N LYS A 1066 32.84 -6.69 17.77
CA LYS A 1066 32.26 -7.84 18.47
C LYS A 1066 31.43 -7.41 19.70
N ASP A 1067 31.93 -6.46 20.47
CA ASP A 1067 31.31 -6.06 21.74
C ASP A 1067 30.17 -5.05 21.49
N PHE A 1068 30.31 -4.21 20.46
CA PHE A 1068 29.19 -3.43 19.91
C PHE A 1068 28.04 -4.33 19.42
N MET A 1069 28.34 -5.34 18.59
CA MET A 1069 27.34 -6.29 18.11
C MET A 1069 26.69 -7.09 19.24
N ALA A 1070 27.45 -7.47 20.28
CA ALA A 1070 26.90 -8.15 21.45
C ALA A 1070 25.91 -7.25 22.20
N HIS A 1071 26.23 -5.97 22.38
CA HIS A 1071 25.32 -4.99 22.97
C HIS A 1071 24.07 -4.78 22.11
N TYR A 1072 24.24 -4.51 20.81
CA TYR A 1072 23.14 -4.32 19.85
C TYR A 1072 22.16 -5.52 19.87
N CYS A 1073 22.68 -6.75 19.80
CA CYS A 1073 21.84 -7.95 19.85
C CYS A 1073 21.16 -8.15 21.23
N SER A 1074 21.81 -7.81 22.35
CA SER A 1074 21.20 -7.92 23.69
C SER A 1074 20.12 -6.87 23.96
N LYS A 1075 20.18 -5.75 23.24
CA LYS A 1075 19.26 -4.62 23.36
C LYS A 1075 17.98 -4.85 22.53
N GLY A 1076 18.11 -5.42 21.33
CA GLY A 1076 17.00 -5.62 20.40
C GLY A 1076 16.54 -4.32 19.73
N LEU A 1077 15.42 -4.41 18.99
CA LEU A 1077 14.89 -3.32 18.16
C LEU A 1077 13.90 -2.42 18.93
N ASP A 1078 14.41 -1.68 19.92
CA ASP A 1078 13.63 -0.80 20.82
C ASP A 1078 13.54 0.69 20.38
N GLY A 1079 14.10 1.06 19.23
CA GLY A 1079 14.12 2.45 18.74
C GLY A 1079 15.28 3.34 19.20
N VAL A 1080 16.11 2.90 20.15
CA VAL A 1080 17.30 3.65 20.62
C VAL A 1080 18.54 3.23 19.80
N SER A 1081 19.45 4.15 19.46
CA SER A 1081 20.72 3.76 18.81
C SER A 1081 21.63 3.00 19.78
N ALA A 1082 22.35 1.98 19.31
CA ALA A 1082 23.33 1.28 20.14
C ALA A 1082 24.58 2.14 20.43
N LEU A 1083 24.72 3.30 19.77
CA LEU A 1083 25.78 4.28 20.02
C LEU A 1083 25.63 5.03 21.35
N GLU A 1084 24.42 5.14 21.90
CA GLU A 1084 24.21 5.78 23.21
C GLU A 1084 25.05 5.12 24.31
N TYR A 1085 25.23 3.79 24.24
CA TYR A 1085 26.11 3.06 25.15
C TYR A 1085 27.58 3.47 25.02
N LEU A 1086 28.02 3.98 23.87
CA LEU A 1086 29.42 4.30 23.54
C LEU A 1086 29.80 5.78 23.71
N LYS A 1087 28.85 6.68 23.98
CA LYS A 1087 29.16 8.10 24.24
C LYS A 1087 30.10 8.27 25.45
N LEU A 1088 30.88 9.35 25.42
CA LEU A 1088 31.90 9.71 26.41
C LEU A 1088 31.40 10.64 27.52
#